data_AF-A0A1Y1XN39-F1
#
_entry.id   AF-A0A1Y1XN39-F1
#
_cell.length_a   1.000
_cell.length_b   1.000
_cell.length_c   1.000
_cell.angle_alpha   90.00
_cell.angle_beta   90.00
_cell.angle_gamma   90.00
#
_symmetry.space_group_name_H-M   'P 1'
#
loop_
_entity.id
_entity.type
_entity.pdbx_description
1 polymer ?
#
loop_
_entity_poly.entity_id
_entity_poly.type
_entity_poly.pdbx_seq_one_letter_code
_entity_poly.pdbx_strand_id
1 'polypeptide(L)'
;MYRVISCSSSKVVIDIYQRKTQIEHILHRPDTYIGSVNATERNLWVYSTVDQCMALKKTKIVPGFYKIFDEILVNATGNKVRDPSMNTLKVNINKEKNIISVFNNGMGVPIEFQSKEGIYTPELIFGHLPNRNDFEKKNTGYYDGYGAKLCNIYSLQFIVEIGSKENGQHYKQVFSNNMSTVGKPFITTGNKTDYTKITFQPDLAKFGMYEIDDVHQSLFIKRVYDIAGCFGGDVQVYLNEHLISIKSFEDYVKLYLKDKIHNKELGKPVIIYERIKSERRNCWEVCFTQSESQFQQVSFVNSISTSKGGTHVQYVADQIINKLLDCAKARCTSTLIKKRQVKNQCWIFINCSIENPTFDSPTKECLTLRPSKFGSKPILSNGFMTKLASLAPVVESITNLASISEGKMLKKSDNQKKSRLSRLNNLDDANFAGTERAKDCTLILTKGDSAKALAMSGLEIVGRDYFGIFPLSGKVFDVRGASRKQIYENIEINNVKRILGLRYGKKYHTTQSLRYGHLMIMTDQNHNGSHSKDLIVKFIDHFWPTLLKNPGFLREFITPIIRVKKDPLDISFFTIPEYEAWKKCNNNGIGWSVEYHKGLGANTASDAKLYFAALKYYQENASQAKPTDHFLIDLALDGAKGDGRKVWLRKFEFGICMNYNASRVEVSDFIAKELIFVSMNDNIHSVPSLIDGLKPGHRKVLFNCFQKKLKTRIKQLADYVREHCSYRHGKQSLCAIIIGLAQNFMGSNNINLLEPIGQFGTRAQARSLSIEGGKDAAHVRHIHTSLADIAPFIFHPADEPLLAYLKSDDGQIIEPQWYIPIVPLLLINGGEGVGTGWSSTIPNYNPLDVIENLKRKMNGRETFKMTPWYRGFKGTIIPISHDKYKVAGIIKKTSPTSVEINELPVRSWTQPFKDYLESLLSDEDKEPFIKSYKECHTHTSIQFKIELSEEKMKEAESEGLENKFKLVNYISTSNMVCCDKNLRIRKYHSPEEMLGEFYEVRLEYYVKRKEWLLRQLVRKKENLENKAHFLREMIDGTIVLHNRKKRDILTELEQKGYKTDVDTKVYPSGEDTKGVSLCDEITGYNYLLDMPISSFTQEKIDQCLEEIAINRQEIRLLEGKSPTDLWDTDLENLKYEWQKSVNGPYKGTETEVKAQNSTQLRKLRKPQSKRILPQDSSSKASDMLKYSSDNVTSRGRVIIVTPWSAQYS
;
A
#
# COMPACT_ATOMS: atom_id res chain seq x y z
N MET A 1 -21.89 75.42 1.16
CA MET A 1 -22.61 76.15 2.21
C MET A 1 -22.58 75.31 3.48
N TYR A 2 -21.81 75.75 4.47
CA TYR A 2 -21.67 75.11 5.78
C TYR A 2 -22.94 75.32 6.61
N ARG A 3 -23.45 74.24 7.24
CA ARG A 3 -24.40 74.32 8.35
C ARG A 3 -23.66 73.98 9.64
N VAL A 4 -23.84 74.87 10.60
CA VAL A 4 -23.18 75.01 11.90
C VAL A 4 -23.31 73.74 12.74
N ILE A 5 -22.17 73.25 13.25
CA ILE A 5 -22.10 72.26 14.34
C ILE A 5 -22.01 73.04 15.65
N SER A 6 -23.01 72.89 16.51
CA SER A 6 -23.02 73.44 17.87
C SER A 6 -22.01 72.67 18.75
N CYS A 7 -21.14 73.44 19.40
CA CYS A 7 -20.14 72.96 20.36
C CYS A 7 -20.82 72.41 21.63
N SER A 8 -20.57 71.14 22.00
CA SER A 8 -20.96 70.58 23.30
C SER A 8 -19.78 70.59 24.27
N SER A 9 -19.98 71.23 25.41
CA SER A 9 -19.13 71.36 26.62
C SER A 9 -17.98 70.36 26.79
N SER A 10 -16.77 70.88 26.97
CA SER A 10 -15.60 70.19 27.53
C SER A 10 -15.89 69.69 28.95
N LYS A 11 -16.08 68.37 29.12
CA LYS A 11 -16.16 67.75 30.44
C LYS A 11 -14.81 67.88 31.16
N VAL A 12 -14.85 68.31 32.41
CA VAL A 12 -13.67 68.52 33.28
C VAL A 12 -13.01 67.16 33.57
N VAL A 13 -11.68 67.09 33.71
CA VAL A 13 -10.91 65.85 33.96
C VAL A 13 -11.44 65.03 35.15
N ILE A 14 -12.05 65.69 36.14
CA ILE A 14 -12.68 65.08 37.32
C ILE A 14 -13.88 64.19 36.94
N ASP A 15 -14.61 64.51 35.86
CA ASP A 15 -15.75 63.71 35.39
C ASP A 15 -15.31 62.51 34.53
N ILE A 16 -14.07 62.51 34.04
CA ILE A 16 -13.52 61.45 33.18
C ILE A 16 -13.04 60.25 34.01
N TYR A 17 -12.43 60.50 35.17
CA TYR A 17 -11.87 59.46 36.04
C TYR A 17 -12.63 59.38 37.38
N GLN A 18 -13.58 58.45 37.46
CA GLN A 18 -14.43 58.26 38.65
C GLN A 18 -14.02 57.01 39.45
N ARG A 19 -13.84 57.15 40.76
CA ARG A 19 -13.75 56.03 41.70
C ARG A 19 -15.16 55.64 42.14
N LYS A 20 -15.56 54.39 41.88
CA LYS A 20 -16.87 53.84 42.27
C LYS A 20 -16.75 52.90 43.45
N THR A 21 -17.80 52.82 44.26
CA THR A 21 -17.90 51.77 45.29
C THR A 21 -18.07 50.38 44.62
N GLN A 22 -17.81 49.30 45.36
CA GLN A 22 -17.93 47.96 44.79
C GLN A 22 -19.38 47.64 44.36
N ILE A 23 -20.37 48.09 45.12
CA ILE A 23 -21.80 47.94 44.78
C ILE A 23 -22.15 48.77 43.53
N GLU A 24 -21.68 50.02 43.44
CA GLU A 24 -21.85 50.85 42.24
C GLU A 24 -21.22 50.19 41.01
N HIS A 25 -20.03 49.61 41.16
CA HIS A 25 -19.36 48.89 40.07
C HIS A 25 -20.19 47.68 39.61
N ILE A 26 -20.74 46.87 40.53
CA ILE A 26 -21.60 45.73 40.23
C ILE A 26 -22.87 46.17 39.47
N LEU A 27 -23.46 47.30 39.85
CA LEU A 27 -24.65 47.85 39.18
C LEU A 27 -24.33 48.49 37.82
N HIS A 28 -23.16 49.12 37.67
CA HIS A 28 -22.74 49.73 36.41
C HIS A 28 -22.17 48.73 35.39
N ARG A 29 -21.58 47.62 35.87
CA ARG A 29 -20.94 46.59 35.04
C ARG A 29 -21.46 45.19 35.40
N PRO A 30 -22.76 44.91 35.20
CA PRO A 30 -23.39 43.63 35.55
C PRO A 30 -22.77 42.41 34.87
N ASP A 31 -22.28 42.57 33.63
CA ASP A 31 -21.81 41.48 32.78
C ASP A 31 -20.74 40.60 33.44
N THR A 32 -19.85 41.19 34.25
CA THR A 32 -18.78 40.47 34.93
C THR A 32 -19.22 39.72 36.18
N TYR A 33 -20.44 39.95 36.68
CA TYR A 33 -20.95 39.36 37.92
C TYR A 33 -22.12 38.42 37.70
N ILE A 34 -23.22 38.92 37.12
CA ILE A 34 -24.45 38.16 36.90
C ILE A 34 -24.68 37.87 35.40
N GLY A 35 -23.86 38.44 34.51
CA GLY A 35 -24.09 38.42 33.07
C GLY A 35 -24.98 39.59 32.63
N SER A 36 -25.39 39.58 31.37
CA SER A 36 -26.07 40.73 30.78
C SER A 36 -27.46 40.98 31.36
N VAL A 37 -27.74 42.25 31.65
CA VAL A 37 -29.08 42.74 32.00
C VAL A 37 -29.92 43.05 30.75
N ASN A 38 -29.33 42.97 29.57
CA ASN A 38 -30.05 43.14 28.31
C ASN A 38 -30.68 41.82 27.85
N ALA A 39 -31.87 41.92 27.26
CA ALA A 39 -32.58 40.78 26.72
C ALA A 39 -31.87 40.21 25.48
N THR A 40 -31.43 38.96 25.55
CA THR A 40 -30.71 38.22 24.50
C THR A 40 -31.54 37.05 23.98
N GLU A 41 -31.58 36.87 22.66
CA GLU A 41 -32.27 35.73 22.05
C GLU A 41 -31.37 34.49 22.06
N ARG A 42 -31.87 33.38 22.62
CA ARG A 42 -31.15 32.10 22.72
C ARG A 42 -32.11 30.93 22.47
N ASN A 43 -31.58 29.85 21.91
CA ASN A 43 -32.28 28.56 21.86
C ASN A 43 -32.04 27.85 23.19
N LEU A 44 -33.08 27.72 24.01
CA LEU A 44 -32.99 27.16 25.36
C LEU A 44 -34.04 26.07 25.56
N TRP A 45 -33.67 25.08 26.37
CA TRP A 45 -34.62 24.11 26.89
C TRP A 45 -35.44 24.76 28.00
N VAL A 46 -36.75 24.80 27.81
CA VAL A 46 -37.73 25.26 28.80
C VAL A 46 -38.68 24.13 29.15
N TYR A 47 -39.28 24.18 30.33
CA TYR A 47 -40.27 23.19 30.74
C TYR A 47 -41.65 23.64 30.27
N SER A 48 -42.32 22.81 29.48
CA SER A 48 -43.72 23.01 29.10
C SER A 48 -44.60 22.45 30.20
N THR A 49 -45.33 23.31 30.91
CA THR A 49 -46.30 22.88 31.94
C THR A 49 -47.51 22.18 31.34
N VAL A 50 -47.83 22.46 30.07
CA VAL A 50 -48.93 21.82 29.32
C VAL A 50 -48.57 20.39 28.96
N ASP A 51 -47.42 20.18 28.31
CA ASP A 51 -46.99 18.86 27.81
C ASP A 51 -46.23 18.05 28.88
N GLN A 52 -45.93 18.69 30.02
CA GLN A 52 -45.11 18.16 31.10
C GLN A 52 -43.76 17.59 30.62
N CYS A 53 -43.13 18.24 29.63
CA CYS A 53 -41.87 17.81 29.01
C CYS A 53 -40.91 19.00 28.80
N MET A 54 -39.65 18.69 28.46
CA MET A 54 -38.68 19.71 28.05
C MET A 54 -38.86 20.02 26.57
N ALA A 55 -38.96 21.30 26.22
CA ALA A 55 -39.10 21.77 24.86
C ALA A 55 -37.99 22.77 24.52
N LEU A 56 -37.35 22.60 23.36
CA LEU A 56 -36.34 23.52 22.86
C LEU A 56 -37.04 24.70 22.16
N LYS A 57 -36.98 25.89 22.75
CA LYS A 57 -37.60 27.10 22.20
C LYS A 57 -36.57 28.19 21.96
N LYS A 58 -36.75 28.95 20.87
CA LYS A 58 -36.02 30.19 20.61
C LYS A 58 -36.70 31.30 21.39
N THR A 59 -36.06 31.78 22.44
CA THR A 59 -36.67 32.72 23.41
C THR A 59 -35.73 33.86 23.75
N LYS A 60 -36.29 35.04 24.02
CA LYS A 60 -35.54 36.20 24.51
C LYS A 60 -35.50 36.17 26.04
N ILE A 61 -34.31 36.10 26.62
CA ILE A 61 -34.11 36.04 28.08
C ILE A 61 -33.17 37.14 28.55
N VAL A 62 -33.28 37.54 29.81
CA VAL A 62 -32.31 38.40 30.50
C VAL A 62 -31.40 37.52 31.35
N PRO A 63 -30.15 37.23 30.92
CA PRO A 63 -29.27 36.30 31.62
C PRO A 63 -29.00 36.68 33.08
N GLY A 64 -28.85 37.98 33.37
CA GLY A 64 -28.64 38.49 34.72
C GLY A 64 -29.78 38.13 35.67
N PHE A 65 -31.03 38.21 35.19
CA PHE A 65 -32.20 37.88 36.00
C PHE A 65 -32.26 36.37 36.32
N TYR A 66 -32.00 35.53 35.31
CA TYR A 66 -31.86 34.10 35.53
C TYR A 66 -30.74 33.75 36.51
N LYS A 67 -29.62 34.47 36.44
CA LYS A 67 -28.44 34.17 37.25
C LYS A 67 -28.67 34.44 38.74
N ILE A 68 -29.34 35.53 39.10
CA ILE A 68 -29.62 35.82 40.52
C ILE A 68 -30.54 34.78 41.16
N PHE A 69 -31.48 34.23 40.39
CA PHE A 69 -32.31 33.10 40.83
C PHE A 69 -31.48 31.82 40.99
N ASP A 70 -30.66 31.48 40.00
CA ASP A 70 -29.78 30.30 40.02
C ASP A 70 -28.80 30.33 41.21
N GLU A 71 -28.23 31.49 41.57
CA GLU A 71 -27.33 31.59 42.71
C GLU A 71 -28.00 31.25 44.05
N ILE A 72 -29.27 31.60 44.26
CA ILE A 72 -30.01 31.22 45.47
C ILE A 72 -30.31 29.72 45.48
N LEU A 73 -30.71 29.14 44.34
CA LEU A 73 -30.92 27.69 44.22
C LEU A 73 -29.63 26.90 44.47
N VAL A 74 -28.52 27.32 43.86
CA VAL A 74 -27.22 26.66 44.04
C VAL A 74 -26.77 26.73 45.50
N ASN A 75 -26.99 27.85 46.19
CA ASN A 75 -26.70 27.96 47.62
C ASN A 75 -27.54 26.98 48.44
N ALA A 76 -28.84 26.86 48.17
CA ALA A 76 -29.71 25.90 48.85
C ALA A 76 -29.28 24.46 48.58
N THR A 77 -28.87 24.13 47.35
CA THR A 77 -28.39 22.79 46.99
C THR A 77 -27.05 22.45 47.62
N GLY A 78 -26.16 23.45 47.78
CA GLY A 78 -24.90 23.31 48.49
C GLY A 78 -25.09 22.91 49.95
N ASN A 79 -26.25 23.22 50.55
CA ASN A 79 -26.54 22.81 51.92
C ASN A 79 -26.64 21.29 52.06
N LYS A 80 -27.06 20.54 51.03
CA LYS A 80 -27.08 19.07 51.08
C LYS A 80 -25.68 18.46 51.24
N VAL A 81 -24.65 19.14 50.72
CA VAL A 81 -23.25 18.71 50.88
C VAL A 81 -22.73 19.06 52.27
N ARG A 82 -23.13 20.22 52.81
CA ARG A 82 -22.77 20.67 54.16
C ARG A 82 -23.48 19.83 55.24
N ASP A 83 -24.75 19.56 55.04
CA ASP A 83 -25.61 18.75 55.89
C ASP A 83 -26.30 17.65 55.06
N PRO A 84 -25.75 16.43 55.07
CA PRO A 84 -26.34 15.29 54.38
C PRO A 84 -27.78 14.95 54.83
N SER A 85 -28.24 15.43 55.98
CA SER A 85 -29.60 15.18 56.48
C SER A 85 -30.69 16.02 55.79
N MET A 86 -30.31 17.07 55.05
CA MET A 86 -31.24 17.85 54.23
C MET A 86 -32.02 16.93 53.28
N ASN A 87 -33.35 16.99 53.32
CA ASN A 87 -34.21 16.12 52.52
C ASN A 87 -35.34 16.87 51.80
N THR A 88 -35.50 18.17 52.03
CA THR A 88 -36.58 18.98 51.46
C THR A 88 -36.05 20.31 50.92
N LEU A 89 -36.42 20.61 49.68
CA LEU A 89 -36.21 21.91 49.02
C LEU A 89 -37.57 22.40 48.49
N LYS A 90 -37.98 23.62 48.80
CA LYS A 90 -39.21 24.24 48.26
C LYS A 90 -38.88 25.54 47.54
N VAL A 91 -39.44 25.71 46.35
CA VAL A 91 -39.29 26.91 45.53
C VAL A 91 -40.69 27.44 45.20
N ASN A 92 -40.99 28.64 45.66
CA ASN A 92 -42.25 29.31 45.35
C ASN A 92 -41.98 30.54 44.48
N ILE A 93 -42.66 30.61 43.34
CA ILE A 93 -42.55 31.68 42.35
C ILE A 93 -43.94 32.30 42.22
N ASN A 94 -44.10 33.52 42.74
CA ASN A 94 -45.33 34.29 42.66
C ASN A 94 -45.17 35.38 41.60
N LYS A 95 -45.79 35.17 40.43
CA LYS A 95 -45.75 36.11 39.29
C LYS A 95 -46.46 37.42 39.60
N GLU A 96 -47.65 37.37 40.18
CA GLU A 96 -48.47 38.56 40.48
C GLU A 96 -47.76 39.55 41.41
N LYS A 97 -47.01 39.04 42.39
CA LYS A 97 -46.27 39.86 43.36
C LYS A 97 -44.81 40.09 42.96
N ASN A 98 -44.34 39.46 41.87
CA ASN A 98 -42.93 39.38 41.51
C ASN A 98 -42.04 38.93 42.71
N ILE A 99 -42.48 37.92 43.47
CA ILE A 99 -41.76 37.42 44.65
C ILE A 99 -41.31 35.98 44.40
N ILE A 100 -40.05 35.69 44.73
CA ILE A 100 -39.50 34.34 44.68
C ILE A 100 -39.00 33.96 46.08
N SER A 101 -39.34 32.77 46.55
CA SER A 101 -38.81 32.22 47.80
C SER A 101 -38.23 30.83 47.62
N VAL A 102 -37.05 30.60 48.19
CA VAL A 102 -36.35 29.32 48.22
C VAL A 102 -36.14 28.90 49.66
N PHE A 103 -36.68 27.76 50.04
CA PHE A 103 -36.58 27.15 51.36
C PHE A 103 -35.81 25.84 51.25
N ASN A 104 -34.85 25.61 52.15
CA ASN A 104 -34.25 24.30 52.38
C ASN A 104 -34.26 23.97 53.87
N ASN A 105 -34.51 22.70 54.19
CA ASN A 105 -34.29 22.21 55.55
C ASN A 105 -32.83 21.78 55.75
N GLY A 106 -32.55 21.28 56.95
CA GLY A 106 -31.20 20.97 57.39
C GLY A 106 -30.51 22.19 58.00
N MET A 107 -29.31 21.98 58.51
CA MET A 107 -28.56 22.94 59.30
C MET A 107 -28.48 24.32 58.62
N GLY A 108 -29.09 25.33 59.25
CA GLY A 108 -29.12 26.70 58.77
C GLY A 108 -27.76 27.42 58.86
N VAL A 109 -27.71 28.69 58.49
CA VAL A 109 -26.54 29.53 58.78
C VAL A 109 -26.48 29.81 60.29
N PRO A 110 -25.30 29.72 60.95
CA PRO A 110 -25.20 29.97 62.40
C PRO A 110 -25.76 31.33 62.80
N ILE A 111 -26.61 31.39 63.82
CA ILE A 111 -27.14 32.64 64.39
C ILE A 111 -26.20 33.05 65.53
N GLU A 112 -25.02 33.51 65.15
CA GLU A 112 -23.95 33.89 66.09
C GLU A 112 -23.50 35.32 65.84
N PHE A 113 -23.30 36.08 66.92
CA PHE A 113 -22.76 37.43 66.86
C PHE A 113 -21.25 37.39 66.70
N GLN A 114 -20.72 37.99 65.64
CA GLN A 114 -19.28 38.01 65.39
C GLN A 114 -18.63 39.21 66.07
N SER A 115 -17.88 38.97 67.14
CA SER A 115 -17.23 40.02 67.93
C SER A 115 -16.23 40.86 67.14
N LYS A 116 -15.61 40.32 66.08
CA LYS A 116 -14.67 41.05 65.21
C LYS A 116 -15.35 42.03 64.25
N GLU A 117 -16.50 41.65 63.70
CA GLU A 117 -17.21 42.43 62.66
C GLU A 117 -18.37 43.26 63.24
N GLY A 118 -18.75 43.03 64.50
CA GLY A 118 -19.81 43.78 65.18
C GLY A 118 -21.23 43.48 64.68
N ILE A 119 -21.42 42.40 63.91
CA ILE A 119 -22.69 42.01 63.29
C ILE A 119 -22.95 40.51 63.41
N TYR A 120 -24.19 40.07 63.17
CA TYR A 120 -24.52 38.64 63.16
C TYR A 120 -23.99 37.93 61.91
N THR A 121 -23.64 36.66 62.04
CA THR A 121 -23.13 35.84 60.92
C THR A 121 -24.06 35.80 59.69
N PRO A 122 -25.40 35.71 59.81
CA PRO A 122 -26.28 35.83 58.65
C PRO A 122 -26.21 37.20 57.97
N GLU A 123 -26.10 38.28 58.74
CA GLU A 123 -25.94 39.64 58.19
C GLU A 123 -24.63 39.76 57.41
N LEU A 124 -23.53 39.27 57.99
CA LEU A 124 -22.23 39.22 57.33
C LEU A 124 -22.30 38.44 56.01
N ILE A 125 -22.90 37.25 56.03
CA ILE A 125 -22.97 36.38 54.85
C ILE A 125 -23.90 36.93 53.77
N PHE A 126 -25.01 37.60 54.10
CA PHE A 126 -26.00 38.02 53.09
C PHE A 126 -25.96 39.53 52.76
N GLY A 127 -25.28 40.36 53.55
CA GLY A 127 -25.29 41.82 53.44
C GLY A 127 -23.95 42.49 53.11
N HIS A 128 -22.81 41.80 53.28
CA HIS A 128 -21.48 42.43 53.14
C HIS A 128 -20.57 41.73 52.10
N LEU A 129 -19.78 42.54 51.37
CA LEU A 129 -18.79 42.12 50.38
C LEU A 129 -17.40 42.68 50.75
N PRO A 130 -16.29 41.93 50.56
CA PRO A 130 -16.17 40.52 50.19
C PRO A 130 -16.02 39.58 51.42
N ASN A 131 -16.82 38.53 51.52
CA ASN A 131 -16.71 37.51 52.58
C ASN A 131 -16.42 36.13 51.98
N ARG A 132 -15.20 35.61 52.19
CA ARG A 132 -14.73 34.31 51.69
C ARG A 132 -14.33 33.39 52.85
N ASN A 133 -14.71 32.11 52.76
CA ASN A 133 -14.21 31.06 53.64
C ASN A 133 -13.10 30.29 52.93
N ASP A 134 -11.84 30.61 53.24
CA ASP A 134 -10.63 30.14 52.52
C ASP A 134 -10.08 28.77 52.99
N PHE A 135 -10.66 28.16 54.02
CA PHE A 135 -10.17 26.90 54.59
C PHE A 135 -11.16 25.77 54.33
N GLU A 136 -10.93 24.99 53.26
CA GLU A 136 -11.26 23.55 53.03
C GLU A 136 -11.54 23.22 51.55
N LYS A 137 -11.15 22.01 51.10
CA LYS A 137 -11.51 21.46 49.78
C LYS A 137 -13.02 21.17 49.76
N LYS A 138 -13.78 21.83 48.88
CA LYS A 138 -15.25 21.71 48.86
C LYS A 138 -15.76 21.19 47.51
N ASN A 139 -16.72 20.25 47.59
CA ASN A 139 -17.51 19.73 46.46
C ASN A 139 -18.80 20.53 46.26
N THR A 140 -18.82 21.81 46.66
CA THR A 140 -20.00 22.67 46.56
C THR A 140 -19.88 23.62 45.38
N GLY A 141 -21.01 24.17 44.93
CA GLY A 141 -21.03 25.25 43.92
C GLY A 141 -20.61 26.63 44.46
N TYR A 142 -20.13 26.68 45.71
CA TYR A 142 -19.76 27.89 46.44
C TYR A 142 -18.29 28.22 46.19
N TYR A 143 -18.00 29.02 45.17
CA TYR A 143 -16.63 29.31 44.73
C TYR A 143 -16.12 30.70 45.17
N ASP A 144 -16.93 31.76 45.00
CA ASP A 144 -16.43 33.15 45.10
C ASP A 144 -17.05 34.02 46.22
N GLY A 145 -18.04 33.52 46.98
CA GLY A 145 -18.66 34.29 48.07
C GLY A 145 -19.63 35.42 47.66
N TYR A 146 -19.86 35.65 46.36
CA TYR A 146 -20.74 36.72 45.85
C TYR A 146 -22.22 36.34 45.70
N GLY A 147 -22.57 35.08 45.42
CA GLY A 147 -23.87 34.66 44.87
C GLY A 147 -25.13 35.24 45.54
N ALA A 148 -25.33 35.00 46.84
CA ALA A 148 -26.52 35.51 47.53
C ALA A 148 -26.57 37.03 47.64
N LYS A 149 -25.40 37.68 47.71
CA LYS A 149 -25.29 39.15 47.75
C LYS A 149 -25.59 39.77 46.39
N LEU A 150 -25.21 39.12 45.29
CA LEU A 150 -25.61 39.58 43.96
C LEU A 150 -27.13 39.55 43.79
N CYS A 151 -27.81 38.53 44.31
CA CYS A 151 -29.27 38.51 44.35
C CYS A 151 -29.83 39.66 45.22
N ASN A 152 -29.25 39.91 46.39
CA ASN A 152 -29.64 41.02 47.27
C ASN A 152 -29.45 42.40 46.59
N ILE A 153 -28.31 42.65 45.95
CA ILE A 153 -28.01 43.88 45.20
C ILE A 153 -29.03 44.11 44.06
N TYR A 154 -29.51 43.06 43.41
CA TYR A 154 -30.51 43.15 42.34
C TYR A 154 -31.95 42.96 42.83
N SER A 155 -32.21 43.15 44.13
CA SER A 155 -33.55 43.05 44.72
C SER A 155 -33.98 44.36 45.38
N LEU A 156 -35.27 44.69 45.26
CA LEU A 156 -35.91 45.76 46.03
C LEU A 156 -36.06 45.38 47.50
N GLN A 157 -36.36 44.10 47.75
CA GLN A 157 -36.46 43.51 49.07
C GLN A 157 -35.81 42.12 49.06
N PHE A 158 -34.99 41.83 50.06
CA PHE A 158 -34.34 40.54 50.26
C PHE A 158 -34.45 40.15 51.73
N ILE A 159 -35.14 39.04 52.02
CA ILE A 159 -35.49 38.58 53.35
C ILE A 159 -34.76 37.27 53.61
N VAL A 160 -34.01 37.23 54.71
CA VAL A 160 -33.34 36.04 55.22
C VAL A 160 -34.10 35.56 56.44
N GLU A 161 -34.60 34.33 56.41
CA GLU A 161 -35.23 33.65 57.55
C GLU A 161 -34.44 32.37 57.85
N ILE A 162 -34.00 32.19 59.10
CA ILE A 162 -33.22 31.03 59.53
C ILE A 162 -33.82 30.49 60.82
N GLY A 163 -34.08 29.19 60.84
CA GLY A 163 -34.36 28.44 62.06
C GLY A 163 -33.13 27.64 62.46
N SER A 164 -32.71 27.74 63.73
CA SER A 164 -31.74 26.85 64.35
C SER A 164 -32.39 26.05 65.48
N LYS A 165 -32.25 24.73 65.45
CA LYS A 165 -32.67 23.80 66.51
C LYS A 165 -31.68 23.80 67.68
N GLU A 166 -30.39 23.93 67.38
CA GLU A 166 -29.30 23.92 68.37
C GLU A 166 -29.43 25.07 69.38
N ASN A 167 -29.62 26.29 68.87
CA ASN A 167 -29.74 27.48 69.71
C ASN A 167 -31.21 27.81 70.05
N GLY A 168 -32.17 27.05 69.51
CA GLY A 168 -33.61 27.30 69.67
C GLY A 168 -34.10 28.64 69.12
N GLN A 169 -33.32 29.28 68.24
CA GLN A 169 -33.55 30.64 67.75
C GLN A 169 -34.15 30.67 66.35
N HIS A 170 -34.99 31.66 66.10
CA HIS A 170 -35.48 32.06 64.78
C HIS A 170 -34.98 33.47 64.46
N TYR A 171 -34.25 33.60 63.36
CA TYR A 171 -33.66 34.84 62.87
C TYR A 171 -34.37 35.31 61.61
N LYS A 172 -34.76 36.58 61.57
CA LYS A 172 -35.29 37.23 60.37
C LYS A 172 -34.64 38.58 60.13
N GLN A 173 -34.09 38.80 58.94
CA GLN A 173 -33.53 40.10 58.55
C GLN A 173 -34.03 40.50 57.17
N VAL A 174 -34.31 41.80 57.00
CA VAL A 174 -34.79 42.39 55.75
C VAL A 174 -33.77 43.39 55.25
N PHE A 175 -33.31 43.18 54.01
CA PHE A 175 -32.53 44.13 53.24
C PHE A 175 -33.43 44.78 52.20
N SER A 176 -33.21 46.06 51.93
CA SER A 176 -33.99 46.80 50.93
C SER A 176 -33.11 47.74 50.10
N ASN A 177 -33.67 48.24 48.99
CA ASN A 177 -33.03 49.18 48.09
C ASN A 177 -31.65 48.69 47.61
N ASN A 178 -31.61 47.53 46.94
CA ASN A 178 -30.38 47.00 46.33
C ASN A 178 -29.24 46.77 47.34
N MET A 179 -29.56 46.27 48.54
CA MET A 179 -28.63 46.02 49.66
C MET A 179 -28.07 47.31 50.33
N SER A 180 -28.52 48.51 49.95
CA SER A 180 -28.07 49.76 50.57
C SER A 180 -28.65 49.99 51.97
N THR A 181 -29.83 49.42 52.25
CA THR A 181 -30.52 49.56 53.54
C THR A 181 -30.57 48.20 54.23
N VAL A 182 -29.92 48.10 55.39
CA VAL A 182 -29.88 46.90 56.23
C VAL A 182 -30.83 47.08 57.40
N GLY A 183 -31.90 46.29 57.46
CA GLY A 183 -32.82 46.26 58.60
C GLY A 183 -32.20 45.57 59.81
N LYS A 184 -32.60 45.97 61.02
CA LYS A 184 -32.17 45.27 62.25
C LYS A 184 -32.68 43.83 62.26
N PRO A 185 -31.87 42.84 62.68
CA PRO A 185 -32.32 41.46 62.76
C PRO A 185 -33.36 41.27 63.87
N PHE A 186 -34.44 40.56 63.56
CA PHE A 186 -35.46 40.13 64.50
C PHE A 186 -35.17 38.70 64.95
N ILE A 187 -34.83 38.52 66.22
CA ILE A 187 -34.46 37.22 66.81
C ILE A 187 -35.49 36.83 67.86
N THR A 188 -36.06 35.63 67.72
CA THR A 188 -37.04 35.04 68.65
C THR A 188 -36.57 33.67 69.11
N THR A 189 -37.02 33.21 70.28
CA THR A 189 -36.68 31.90 70.86
C THR A 189 -37.86 30.93 70.76
N GLY A 190 -37.60 29.62 70.77
CA GLY A 190 -38.61 28.56 70.71
C GLY A 190 -38.69 27.78 69.39
N ASN A 191 -37.73 27.98 68.47
CA ASN A 191 -37.68 27.26 67.20
C ASN A 191 -37.21 25.79 67.40
N LYS A 192 -37.86 24.84 66.72
CA LYS A 192 -37.59 23.39 66.88
C LYS A 192 -36.99 22.72 65.63
N THR A 193 -36.82 23.46 64.54
CA THR A 193 -36.45 22.91 63.23
C THR A 193 -35.35 23.72 62.56
N ASP A 194 -34.36 23.05 61.96
CA ASP A 194 -33.33 23.70 61.17
C ASP A 194 -33.80 23.97 59.74
N TYR A 195 -33.70 25.24 59.32
CA TYR A 195 -33.98 25.63 57.94
C TYR A 195 -33.33 26.95 57.57
N THR A 196 -33.17 27.16 56.26
CA THR A 196 -32.90 28.48 55.67
C THR A 196 -33.95 28.79 54.62
N LYS A 197 -34.51 29.99 54.67
CA LYS A 197 -35.46 30.49 53.68
C LYS A 197 -35.05 31.87 53.23
N ILE A 198 -34.85 32.01 51.93
CA ILE A 198 -34.53 33.27 51.28
C ILE A 198 -35.75 33.68 50.46
N THR A 199 -36.26 34.88 50.70
CA THR A 199 -37.35 35.47 49.91
C THR A 199 -36.86 36.77 49.29
N PHE A 200 -36.98 36.94 47.99
CA PHE A 200 -36.52 38.14 47.32
C PHE A 200 -37.52 38.64 46.29
N GLN A 201 -37.62 39.96 46.19
CA GLN A 201 -38.37 40.69 45.17
C GLN A 201 -37.34 41.38 44.25
N PRO A 202 -37.08 40.83 43.05
CA PRO A 202 -36.11 41.38 42.12
C PRO A 202 -36.47 42.81 41.69
N ASP A 203 -35.46 43.65 41.52
CA ASP A 203 -35.58 44.98 40.93
C ASP A 203 -35.66 44.87 39.41
N LEU A 204 -36.85 44.51 38.91
CA LEU A 204 -37.10 44.22 37.49
C LEU A 204 -36.78 45.40 36.58
N ALA A 205 -36.86 46.64 37.08
CA ALA A 205 -36.51 47.84 36.32
C ALA A 205 -35.03 47.80 35.88
N LYS A 206 -34.12 47.26 36.70
CA LYS A 206 -32.70 47.09 36.34
C LYS A 206 -32.45 46.03 35.26
N PHE A 207 -33.42 45.16 35.03
CA PHE A 207 -33.42 44.16 33.97
C PHE A 207 -34.21 44.61 32.72
N GLY A 208 -34.77 45.83 32.72
CA GLY A 208 -35.65 46.30 31.65
C GLY A 208 -36.98 45.55 31.59
N MET A 209 -37.47 45.07 32.73
CA MET A 209 -38.69 44.26 32.86
C MET A 209 -39.69 44.91 33.83
N TYR A 210 -40.98 44.62 33.67
CA TYR A 210 -42.05 45.10 34.55
C TYR A 210 -42.65 43.98 35.42
N GLU A 211 -42.69 42.76 34.88
CA GLU A 211 -43.17 41.56 35.56
C GLU A 211 -42.28 40.36 35.18
N ILE A 212 -42.38 39.28 35.97
CA ILE A 212 -41.78 37.99 35.61
C ILE A 212 -42.56 37.41 34.42
N ASP A 213 -42.01 37.53 33.20
CA ASP A 213 -42.66 37.00 31.99
C ASP A 213 -42.72 35.45 31.97
N ASP A 214 -43.55 34.92 31.07
CA ASP A 214 -43.78 33.47 30.94
C ASP A 214 -42.51 32.71 30.53
N VAL A 215 -41.58 33.37 29.84
CA VAL A 215 -40.32 32.77 29.39
C VAL A 215 -39.41 32.53 30.59
N HIS A 216 -39.21 33.54 31.44
CA HIS A 216 -38.40 33.44 32.66
C HIS A 216 -39.06 32.51 33.67
N GLN A 217 -40.39 32.55 33.80
CA GLN A 217 -41.11 31.58 34.62
C GLN A 217 -40.85 30.14 34.14
N SER A 218 -41.00 29.87 32.85
CA SER A 218 -40.74 28.53 32.28
C SER A 218 -39.29 28.09 32.46
N LEU A 219 -38.34 29.03 32.40
CA LEU A 219 -36.92 28.79 32.63
C LEU A 219 -36.60 28.52 34.11
N PHE A 220 -37.24 29.24 35.03
CA PHE A 220 -37.12 29.00 36.47
C PHE A 220 -37.68 27.63 36.84
N ILE A 221 -38.88 27.30 36.34
CA ILE A 221 -39.50 25.99 36.51
C ILE A 221 -38.53 24.91 36.00
N LYS A 222 -38.04 25.04 34.76
CA LYS A 222 -37.04 24.12 34.19
C LYS A 222 -35.83 23.96 35.12
N ARG A 223 -35.32 25.06 35.68
CA ARG A 223 -34.16 25.02 36.57
C ARG A 223 -34.45 24.34 37.91
N VAL A 224 -35.66 24.45 38.45
CA VAL A 224 -36.09 23.66 39.62
C VAL A 224 -36.16 22.17 39.28
N TYR A 225 -36.64 21.82 38.08
CA TYR A 225 -36.62 20.44 37.57
C TYR A 225 -35.19 19.92 37.37
N ASP A 226 -34.25 20.75 36.91
CA ASP A 226 -32.83 20.38 36.86
C ASP A 226 -32.30 19.98 38.23
N ILE A 227 -32.63 20.75 39.27
CA ILE A 227 -32.19 20.47 40.65
C ILE A 227 -32.80 19.16 41.17
N ALA A 228 -34.10 18.92 40.90
CA ALA A 228 -34.73 17.64 41.23
C ALA A 228 -34.03 16.46 40.52
N GLY A 229 -33.63 16.64 39.25
CA GLY A 229 -32.81 15.69 38.52
C GLY A 229 -31.44 15.44 39.14
N CYS A 230 -30.72 16.51 39.51
CA CYS A 230 -29.39 16.44 40.13
C CYS A 230 -29.39 15.68 41.47
N PHE A 231 -30.46 15.80 42.26
CA PHE A 231 -30.60 15.06 43.52
C PHE A 231 -30.96 13.59 43.33
N GLY A 232 -31.52 13.20 42.18
CA GLY A 232 -31.79 11.79 41.86
C GLY A 232 -32.60 11.05 42.92
N GLY A 233 -33.56 11.73 43.58
CA GLY A 233 -34.41 11.18 44.63
C GLY A 233 -33.93 11.38 46.07
N ASP A 234 -32.71 11.88 46.30
CA ASP A 234 -32.13 12.08 47.64
C ASP A 234 -32.77 13.25 48.42
N VAL A 235 -33.46 14.14 47.73
CA VAL A 235 -34.14 15.34 48.27
C VAL A 235 -35.49 15.51 47.56
N GLN A 236 -36.55 15.71 48.33
CA GLN A 236 -37.87 16.06 47.82
C GLN A 236 -37.91 17.54 47.42
N VAL A 237 -38.14 17.80 46.13
CA VAL A 237 -38.20 19.16 45.58
C VAL A 237 -39.65 19.54 45.28
N TYR A 238 -40.10 20.64 45.88
CA TYR A 238 -41.43 21.20 45.69
C TYR A 238 -41.37 22.50 44.90
N LEU A 239 -42.30 22.68 43.97
CA LEU A 239 -42.50 23.91 43.20
C LEU A 239 -43.92 24.40 43.45
N ASN A 240 -44.09 25.60 44.03
CA ASN A 240 -45.41 26.14 44.41
C ASN A 240 -46.23 25.12 45.22
N GLU A 241 -45.62 24.52 46.25
CA GLU A 241 -46.16 23.43 47.08
C GLU A 241 -46.49 22.09 46.37
N HIS A 242 -46.24 21.96 45.06
CA HIS A 242 -46.39 20.69 44.33
C HIS A 242 -45.08 19.90 44.27
N LEU A 243 -45.11 18.61 44.62
CA LEU A 243 -43.95 17.72 44.56
C LEU A 243 -43.58 17.39 43.11
N ILE A 244 -42.31 17.56 42.74
CA ILE A 244 -41.78 17.15 41.44
C ILE A 244 -41.49 15.64 41.44
N SER A 245 -42.15 14.90 40.56
CA SER A 245 -42.08 13.43 40.49
C SER A 245 -40.85 12.90 39.72
N ILE A 246 -39.64 13.28 40.14
CA ILE A 246 -38.37 12.77 39.57
C ILE A 246 -37.65 11.94 40.64
N LYS A 247 -37.42 10.66 40.36
CA LYS A 247 -36.77 9.72 41.30
C LYS A 247 -35.32 9.40 40.96
N SER A 248 -34.86 9.74 39.76
CA SER A 248 -33.49 9.47 39.29
C SER A 248 -33.07 10.47 38.22
N PHE A 249 -31.77 10.60 37.99
CA PHE A 249 -31.26 11.42 36.88
C PHE A 249 -31.73 10.89 35.51
N GLU A 250 -31.92 9.56 35.38
CA GLU A 250 -32.48 8.96 34.17
C GLU A 250 -33.94 9.43 33.92
N ASP A 251 -34.76 9.53 34.96
CA ASP A 251 -36.14 10.02 34.83
C ASP A 251 -36.20 11.49 34.42
N TYR A 252 -35.25 12.29 34.89
CA TYR A 252 -35.06 13.66 34.41
C TYR A 252 -34.70 13.69 32.92
N VAL A 253 -33.79 12.82 32.45
CA VAL A 253 -33.43 12.74 31.02
C VAL A 253 -34.63 12.35 30.16
N LYS A 254 -35.51 11.46 30.63
CA LYS A 254 -36.73 11.06 29.90
C LYS A 254 -37.66 12.25 29.60
N LEU A 255 -37.63 13.33 30.37
CA LEU A 255 -38.40 14.55 30.09
C LEU A 255 -38.00 15.23 28.76
N TYR A 256 -36.77 15.02 28.29
CA TYR A 256 -36.28 15.54 27.00
C TYR A 256 -36.67 14.66 25.80
N LEU A 257 -37.20 13.46 26.06
CA LEU A 257 -37.47 12.44 25.04
C LEU A 257 -38.95 12.06 24.95
N LYS A 258 -39.84 12.70 25.71
CA LYS A 258 -41.28 12.37 25.77
C LYS A 258 -41.95 12.30 24.39
N ASP A 259 -41.67 13.24 23.50
CA ASP A 259 -42.22 13.26 22.13
C ASP A 259 -41.81 12.03 21.30
N LYS A 260 -40.62 11.48 21.57
CA LYS A 260 -40.11 10.26 20.93
C LYS A 260 -40.57 8.97 21.61
N ILE A 261 -40.98 9.03 22.88
CA ILE A 261 -41.47 7.88 23.66
C ILE A 261 -42.92 7.54 23.30
N HIS A 262 -43.76 8.52 22.93
CA HIS A 262 -45.17 8.30 22.61
C HIS A 262 -45.48 8.10 21.13
N ASN A 263 -44.53 8.37 20.24
CA ASN A 263 -44.72 8.17 18.81
C ASN A 263 -44.39 6.72 18.41
N LYS A 264 -45.41 5.85 18.29
CA LYS A 264 -45.26 4.40 18.03
C LYS A 264 -44.53 4.08 16.71
N GLU A 265 -44.49 5.01 15.76
CA GLU A 265 -43.80 4.84 14.46
C GLU A 265 -42.27 5.00 14.53
N LEU A 266 -41.72 5.69 15.56
CA LEU A 266 -40.28 5.99 15.66
C LEU A 266 -39.45 5.00 16.47
N GLY A 267 -40.07 3.96 17.05
CA GLY A 267 -39.40 2.99 17.93
C GLY A 267 -39.03 3.58 19.30
N LYS A 268 -38.73 2.72 20.29
CA LYS A 268 -38.34 3.17 21.64
C LYS A 268 -37.02 3.98 21.55
N PRO A 269 -36.96 5.22 22.08
CA PRO A 269 -35.75 6.02 22.01
C PRO A 269 -34.62 5.36 22.80
N VAL A 270 -33.43 5.37 22.20
CA VAL A 270 -32.24 4.78 22.79
C VAL A 270 -31.74 5.66 23.92
N ILE A 271 -31.76 5.12 25.13
CA ILE A 271 -31.23 5.75 26.34
C ILE A 271 -30.22 4.77 26.95
N ILE A 272 -28.95 5.17 27.03
CA ILE A 272 -27.92 4.42 27.74
C ILE A 272 -27.49 5.24 28.93
N TYR A 273 -27.84 4.78 30.13
CA TYR A 273 -27.51 5.43 31.40
C TYR A 273 -26.51 4.59 32.19
N GLU A 274 -25.56 5.26 32.85
CA GLU A 274 -24.63 4.66 33.80
C GLU A 274 -24.36 5.63 34.96
N ARG A 275 -24.37 5.09 36.19
CA ARG A 275 -23.92 5.78 37.40
C ARG A 275 -22.60 5.20 37.87
N ILE A 276 -21.55 5.99 37.78
CA ILE A 276 -20.18 5.65 38.19
C ILE A 276 -20.00 6.15 39.63
N LYS A 277 -19.88 5.20 40.57
CA LYS A 277 -19.57 5.49 41.97
C LYS A 277 -18.06 5.52 42.16
N SER A 278 -17.53 6.58 42.78
CA SER A 278 -16.14 6.67 43.23
C SER A 278 -16.09 6.61 44.76
N GLU A 279 -15.00 6.05 45.31
CA GLU A 279 -14.76 5.89 46.76
C GLU A 279 -14.78 7.22 47.53
N ARG A 280 -14.50 8.34 46.85
CA ARG A 280 -14.38 9.68 47.45
C ARG A 280 -15.57 10.59 47.14
N ARG A 281 -16.81 10.31 47.61
CA ARG A 281 -18.02 11.19 47.49
C ARG A 281 -18.29 11.85 46.11
N ASN A 282 -17.58 11.43 45.05
CA ASN A 282 -17.55 12.05 43.73
C ASN A 282 -18.29 11.11 42.79
N CYS A 283 -19.59 11.33 42.60
CA CYS A 283 -20.41 10.55 41.68
C CYS A 283 -20.40 11.17 40.28
N TRP A 284 -20.44 10.31 39.26
CA TRP A 284 -20.73 10.71 37.89
C TRP A 284 -21.93 9.92 37.39
N GLU A 285 -22.90 10.60 36.81
CA GLU A 285 -24.01 10.01 36.10
C GLU A 285 -23.92 10.48 34.65
N VAL A 286 -23.84 9.53 33.72
CA VAL A 286 -23.73 9.80 32.30
C VAL A 286 -24.86 9.11 31.58
N CYS A 287 -25.56 9.87 30.75
CA CYS A 287 -26.56 9.33 29.84
C CYS A 287 -26.24 9.71 28.40
N PHE A 288 -26.36 8.76 27.48
CA PHE A 288 -26.23 8.96 26.05
C PHE A 288 -27.56 8.69 25.34
N THR A 289 -27.89 9.57 24.40
CA THR A 289 -28.94 9.34 23.40
C THR A 289 -28.47 9.86 22.04
N GLN A 290 -29.17 9.45 20.97
CA GLN A 290 -28.83 9.85 19.61
C GLN A 290 -29.36 11.26 19.32
N SER A 291 -28.48 12.13 18.82
CA SER A 291 -28.88 13.41 18.24
C SER A 291 -29.26 13.25 16.76
N GLU A 292 -30.19 14.08 16.30
CA GLU A 292 -30.66 14.09 14.91
C GLU A 292 -29.70 14.79 13.94
N SER A 293 -29.02 15.85 14.38
CA SER A 293 -28.27 16.72 13.45
C SER A 293 -27.00 17.35 14.01
N GLN A 294 -26.96 17.68 15.30
CA GLN A 294 -25.85 18.39 15.93
C GLN A 294 -25.53 17.86 17.30
N PHE A 295 -24.28 18.03 17.74
CA PHE A 295 -23.91 17.66 19.10
C PHE A 295 -24.73 18.45 20.11
N GLN A 296 -25.38 17.75 21.04
CA GLN A 296 -26.18 18.35 22.11
C GLN A 296 -25.66 17.87 23.46
N GLN A 297 -25.74 18.74 24.47
CA GLN A 297 -25.27 18.43 25.81
C GLN A 297 -26.15 19.11 26.87
N VAL A 298 -26.38 18.41 27.98
CA VAL A 298 -26.98 18.98 29.20
C VAL A 298 -26.17 18.49 30.39
N SER A 299 -25.38 19.38 30.99
CA SER A 299 -24.46 18.99 32.07
C SER A 299 -24.58 19.82 33.34
N PHE A 300 -24.34 19.16 34.47
CA PHE A 300 -24.36 19.73 35.81
C PHE A 300 -23.07 19.39 36.56
N VAL A 301 -22.44 20.40 37.15
CA VAL A 301 -21.25 20.26 38.01
C VAL A 301 -21.60 20.80 39.39
N ASN A 302 -21.60 19.95 40.42
CA ASN A 302 -22.02 20.33 41.79
C ASN A 302 -23.38 21.05 41.79
N SER A 303 -24.36 20.52 41.04
CA SER A 303 -25.69 21.12 40.79
C SER A 303 -25.70 22.44 40.01
N ILE A 304 -24.56 22.98 39.56
CA ILE A 304 -24.49 24.15 38.68
C ILE A 304 -24.74 23.74 37.23
N SER A 305 -25.65 24.45 36.55
CA SER A 305 -25.95 24.21 35.13
C SER A 305 -24.84 24.73 34.22
N THR A 306 -24.05 23.82 33.63
CA THR A 306 -22.96 24.15 32.69
C THR A 306 -23.48 24.14 31.26
N SER A 307 -24.27 25.15 30.89
CA SER A 307 -24.98 25.24 29.61
C SER A 307 -24.05 25.31 28.38
N LYS A 308 -22.82 25.84 28.53
CA LYS A 308 -21.79 25.85 27.49
C LYS A 308 -20.90 24.61 27.51
N GLY A 309 -21.08 23.72 28.48
CA GLY A 309 -20.32 22.49 28.65
C GLY A 309 -18.98 22.77 29.32
N GLY A 310 -17.89 22.22 28.78
CA GLY A 310 -16.55 22.39 29.31
C GLY A 310 -15.70 21.13 29.23
N THR A 311 -14.64 21.10 30.03
CA THR A 311 -13.67 20.00 30.07
C THR A 311 -14.28 18.67 30.48
N HIS A 312 -15.28 18.65 31.38
CA HIS A 312 -16.00 17.44 31.81
C HIS A 312 -16.83 16.83 30.68
N VAL A 313 -17.55 17.66 29.93
CA VAL A 313 -18.33 17.21 28.76
C VAL A 313 -17.41 16.66 27.68
N GLN A 314 -16.32 17.37 27.38
CA GLN A 314 -15.38 16.92 26.36
C GLN A 314 -14.72 15.59 26.73
N TYR A 315 -14.33 15.42 27.99
CA TYR A 315 -13.70 14.19 28.48
C TYR A 315 -14.60 12.95 28.32
N VAL A 316 -15.90 13.08 28.64
CA VAL A 316 -16.88 12.00 28.46
C VAL A 316 -17.20 11.80 26.97
N ALA A 317 -17.40 12.88 26.22
CA ALA A 317 -17.73 12.82 24.80
C ALA A 317 -16.62 12.13 23.97
N ASP A 318 -15.36 12.43 24.24
CA ASP A 318 -14.23 11.87 23.49
C ASP A 318 -14.12 10.34 23.68
N GLN A 319 -14.43 9.80 24.87
CA GLN A 319 -14.50 8.35 25.11
C GLN A 319 -15.57 7.69 24.23
N ILE A 320 -16.78 8.26 24.18
CA ILE A 320 -17.89 7.76 23.37
C ILE A 320 -17.58 7.86 21.88
N ILE A 321 -17.06 9.02 21.43
CA ILE A 321 -16.72 9.28 20.03
C ILE A 321 -15.65 8.31 19.53
N ASN A 322 -14.58 8.09 20.30
CA ASN A 322 -13.52 7.17 19.89
C ASN A 322 -14.07 5.73 19.75
N LYS A 323 -14.89 5.26 20.71
CA LYS A 323 -15.50 3.92 20.61
C LYS A 323 -16.41 3.78 19.39
N LEU A 324 -17.27 4.77 19.12
CA LEU A 324 -18.15 4.76 17.94
C LEU A 324 -17.36 4.82 16.63
N LEU A 325 -16.26 5.58 16.61
CA LEU A 325 -15.37 5.68 15.45
C LEU A 325 -14.68 4.35 15.15
N ASP A 326 -14.21 3.64 16.17
CA ASP A 326 -13.60 2.32 16.01
C ASP A 326 -14.64 1.30 15.49
N CYS A 327 -15.87 1.34 16.01
CA CYS A 327 -16.96 0.48 15.53
C CYS A 327 -17.33 0.78 14.07
N ALA A 328 -17.36 2.07 13.68
CA ALA A 328 -17.65 2.47 12.31
C ALA A 328 -16.54 2.05 11.33
N LYS A 329 -15.27 2.17 11.73
CA LYS A 329 -14.11 1.69 10.95
C LYS A 329 -14.08 0.18 10.79
N ALA A 330 -14.54 -0.57 11.81
CA ALA A 330 -14.62 -2.02 11.72
C ALA A 330 -15.69 -2.49 10.72
N ARG A 331 -16.78 -1.72 10.53
CA ARG A 331 -17.88 -2.06 9.61
C ARG A 331 -17.73 -1.48 8.20
N CYS A 332 -16.89 -0.47 7.99
CA CYS A 332 -16.70 0.18 6.69
C CYS A 332 -15.20 0.42 6.41
N THR A 333 -14.73 0.05 5.22
CA THR A 333 -13.34 0.23 4.77
C THR A 333 -12.95 1.68 4.46
N SER A 334 -13.83 2.65 4.73
CA SER A 334 -13.58 4.08 4.50
C SER A 334 -12.69 4.69 5.58
N THR A 335 -11.57 5.31 5.15
CA THR A 335 -10.65 6.06 6.02
C THR A 335 -11.08 7.51 6.27
N LEU A 336 -12.26 7.94 5.78
CA LEU A 336 -12.66 9.35 5.73
C LEU A 336 -13.62 9.80 6.85
N ILE A 337 -14.02 8.94 7.77
CA ILE A 337 -14.93 9.29 8.87
C ILE A 337 -14.25 10.28 9.83
N LYS A 338 -14.73 11.53 9.86
CA LYS A 338 -14.16 12.57 10.74
C LYS A 338 -14.79 12.50 12.13
N LYS A 339 -13.98 12.69 13.19
CA LYS A 339 -14.45 12.77 14.59
C LYS A 339 -15.62 13.75 14.78
N ARG A 340 -15.62 14.88 14.05
CA ARG A 340 -16.71 15.86 14.07
C ARG A 340 -18.06 15.31 13.60
N GLN A 341 -18.07 14.42 12.60
CA GLN A 341 -19.31 13.83 12.08
C GLN A 341 -19.91 12.86 13.11
N VAL A 342 -19.07 12.06 13.77
CA VAL A 342 -19.48 11.17 14.87
C VAL A 342 -19.99 12.01 16.05
N LYS A 343 -19.27 13.07 16.43
CA LYS A 343 -19.67 13.99 17.50
C LYS A 343 -21.07 14.57 17.28
N ASN A 344 -21.43 14.92 16.04
CA ASN A 344 -22.73 15.50 15.72
C ASN A 344 -23.92 14.54 15.91
N GLN A 345 -23.67 13.23 16.04
CA GLN A 345 -24.70 12.22 16.32
C GLN A 345 -24.89 11.97 17.82
N CYS A 346 -24.09 12.60 18.68
CA CYS A 346 -24.12 12.38 20.12
C CYS A 346 -24.96 13.44 20.84
N TRP A 347 -25.86 13.00 21.72
CA TRP A 347 -26.49 13.83 22.74
C TRP A 347 -26.18 13.26 24.13
N ILE A 348 -25.48 14.03 24.96
CA ILE A 348 -24.95 13.56 26.24
C ILE A 348 -25.54 14.36 27.40
N PHE A 349 -25.95 13.67 28.46
CA PHE A 349 -26.36 14.25 29.73
C PHE A 349 -25.36 13.85 30.80
N ILE A 350 -24.94 14.80 31.64
CA ILE A 350 -23.92 14.56 32.66
C ILE A 350 -24.35 15.23 33.97
N ASN A 351 -24.37 14.47 35.06
CA ASN A 351 -24.42 15.03 36.42
C ASN A 351 -23.16 14.56 37.16
N CYS A 352 -22.35 15.49 37.66
CA CYS A 352 -21.11 15.13 38.33
C CYS A 352 -20.74 16.04 39.50
N SER A 353 -19.99 15.44 40.42
CA SER A 353 -19.37 16.13 41.56
C SER A 353 -17.88 16.31 41.33
N ILE A 354 -17.41 17.55 41.32
CA ILE A 354 -16.02 17.94 41.04
C ILE A 354 -15.44 18.69 42.24
N GLU A 355 -14.23 18.32 42.65
CA GLU A 355 -13.47 19.00 43.70
C GLU A 355 -12.96 20.35 43.19
N ASN A 356 -13.29 21.44 43.90
CA ASN A 356 -12.83 22.81 43.60
C ASN A 356 -12.95 23.21 42.12
N PRO A 357 -14.17 23.19 41.53
CA PRO A 357 -14.36 23.45 40.10
C PRO A 357 -13.96 24.89 39.74
N THR A 358 -13.34 25.07 38.57
CA THR A 358 -13.01 26.39 38.00
C THR A 358 -13.80 26.61 36.72
N PHE A 359 -14.33 27.83 36.53
CA PHE A 359 -15.19 28.19 35.41
C PHE A 359 -14.58 29.31 34.56
N ASP A 360 -15.17 29.55 33.39
CA ASP A 360 -14.78 30.62 32.46
C ASP A 360 -15.12 32.03 32.96
N SER A 361 -16.17 32.14 33.76
CA SER A 361 -16.73 33.39 34.26
C SER A 361 -17.55 33.15 35.53
N PRO A 362 -17.89 34.21 36.29
CA PRO A 362 -18.77 34.11 37.45
C PRO A 362 -20.18 33.58 37.15
N THR A 363 -20.60 33.58 35.87
CA THR A 363 -21.87 32.94 35.46
C THR A 363 -21.83 31.42 35.55
N LYS A 364 -20.62 30.82 35.57
CA LYS A 364 -20.36 29.37 35.73
C LYS A 364 -20.98 28.51 34.61
N GLU A 365 -21.09 29.05 33.41
CA GLU A 365 -21.68 28.36 32.26
C GLU A 365 -20.73 27.32 31.62
N CYS A 366 -19.40 27.49 31.74
CA CYS A 366 -18.40 26.59 31.17
C CYS A 366 -17.31 26.18 32.18
N LEU A 367 -17.10 24.86 32.38
CA LEU A 367 -16.02 24.34 33.24
C LEU A 367 -14.66 24.38 32.51
N THR A 368 -13.65 24.97 33.14
CA THR A 368 -12.29 25.10 32.60
C THR A 368 -11.26 24.20 33.30
N LEU A 369 -11.62 23.59 34.45
CA LEU A 369 -10.72 22.76 35.24
C LEU A 369 -10.18 21.58 34.42
N ARG A 370 -8.87 21.32 34.49
CA ARG A 370 -8.27 20.20 33.73
C ARG A 370 -8.75 18.85 34.27
N PRO A 371 -8.99 17.83 33.41
CA PRO A 371 -9.49 16.52 33.84
C PRO A 371 -8.62 15.82 34.90
N SER A 372 -7.31 16.06 34.92
CA SER A 372 -6.40 15.51 35.94
C SER A 372 -6.68 16.01 37.37
N LYS A 373 -7.42 17.12 37.52
CA LYS A 373 -7.74 17.76 38.81
C LYS A 373 -9.19 17.58 39.24
N PHE A 374 -10.00 16.77 38.54
CA PHE A 374 -11.42 16.57 38.90
C PHE A 374 -11.66 15.91 40.27
N GLY A 375 -10.63 15.28 40.86
CA GLY A 375 -10.78 14.47 42.09
C GLY A 375 -11.35 13.07 41.84
N SER A 376 -11.86 12.80 40.63
CA SER A 376 -12.36 11.51 40.18
C SER A 376 -12.21 11.35 38.66
N LYS A 377 -12.16 10.11 38.17
CA LYS A 377 -12.04 9.80 36.73
C LYS A 377 -13.32 9.14 36.22
N PRO A 378 -14.12 9.79 35.36
CA PRO A 378 -15.33 9.18 34.80
C PRO A 378 -14.98 8.25 33.64
N ILE A 379 -14.50 7.06 33.97
CA ILE A 379 -14.25 6.00 32.99
C ILE A 379 -15.55 5.22 32.82
N LEU A 380 -16.11 5.25 31.61
CA LEU A 380 -17.34 4.51 31.27
C LEU A 380 -17.06 3.01 31.22
N SER A 381 -17.97 2.18 31.72
CA SER A 381 -17.73 0.74 31.80
C SER A 381 -17.76 0.05 30.43
N ASN A 382 -17.15 -1.15 30.37
CA ASN A 382 -17.29 -2.02 29.21
C ASN A 382 -18.76 -2.36 28.89
N GLY A 383 -19.63 -2.42 29.89
CA GLY A 383 -21.07 -2.62 29.70
C GLY A 383 -21.72 -1.46 28.95
N PHE A 384 -21.40 -0.22 29.32
CA PHE A 384 -21.83 0.98 28.60
C PHE A 384 -21.30 1.00 27.16
N MET A 385 -20.01 0.71 26.98
CA MET A 385 -19.37 0.68 25.65
C MET A 385 -19.91 -0.44 24.76
N THR A 386 -20.31 -1.58 25.33
CA THR A 386 -20.90 -2.70 24.59
C THR A 386 -22.32 -2.36 24.14
N LYS A 387 -23.12 -1.74 25.03
CA LYS A 387 -24.45 -1.22 24.67
C LYS A 387 -24.36 -0.16 23.58
N LEU A 388 -23.34 0.71 23.60
CA LEU A 388 -23.07 1.68 22.53
C LEU A 388 -22.74 0.98 21.19
N ALA A 389 -21.90 -0.05 21.23
CA ALA A 389 -21.46 -0.77 20.03
C ALA A 389 -22.57 -1.60 19.38
N SER A 390 -23.56 -2.05 20.16
CA SER A 390 -24.72 -2.81 19.65
C SER A 390 -25.81 -1.93 19.03
N LEU A 391 -25.70 -0.58 19.11
CA LEU A 391 -26.64 0.34 18.47
C LEU A 391 -26.45 0.40 16.95
N ALA A 392 -27.10 -0.51 16.23
CA ALA A 392 -27.14 -0.50 14.77
C ALA A 392 -27.54 0.87 14.15
N PRO A 393 -28.55 1.60 14.66
CA PRO A 393 -28.99 2.85 14.01
C PRO A 393 -27.93 3.97 14.02
N VAL A 394 -27.15 4.07 15.09
CA VAL A 394 -26.10 5.10 15.22
C VAL A 394 -24.94 4.79 14.27
N VAL A 395 -24.51 3.53 14.21
CA VAL A 395 -23.41 3.10 13.34
C VAL A 395 -23.83 3.14 11.86
N GLU A 396 -25.07 2.80 11.55
CA GLU A 396 -25.66 2.92 10.20
C GLU A 396 -25.77 4.38 9.76
N SER A 397 -26.25 5.28 10.62
CA SER A 397 -26.28 6.72 10.32
C SER A 397 -24.88 7.27 9.98
N ILE A 398 -23.86 6.91 10.78
CA ILE A 398 -22.48 7.32 10.57
C ILE A 398 -21.91 6.78 9.25
N THR A 399 -22.17 5.50 8.94
CA THR A 399 -21.69 4.87 7.70
C THR A 399 -22.42 5.37 6.46
N ASN A 400 -23.72 5.68 6.56
CA ASN A 400 -24.50 6.33 5.49
C ASN A 400 -24.00 7.76 5.21
N LEU A 401 -23.67 8.54 6.24
CA LEU A 401 -23.08 9.87 6.05
C LEU A 401 -21.70 9.80 5.38
N ALA A 402 -20.90 8.78 5.71
CA ALA A 402 -19.62 8.52 5.07
C ALA A 402 -19.80 8.23 3.57
N SER A 403 -20.68 7.30 3.21
CA SER A 403 -20.95 6.95 1.81
C SER A 403 -21.55 8.11 1.00
N ILE A 404 -22.44 8.92 1.60
CA ILE A 404 -22.98 10.14 0.99
C ILE A 404 -21.87 11.18 0.76
N SER A 405 -20.97 11.36 1.73
CA SER A 405 -19.86 12.31 1.60
C SER A 405 -18.86 11.89 0.50
N GLU A 406 -18.60 10.60 0.37
CA GLU A 406 -17.79 10.02 -0.70
C GLU A 406 -18.46 10.15 -2.08
N GLY A 407 -19.77 9.90 -2.16
CA GLY A 407 -20.56 10.13 -3.36
C GLY A 407 -20.56 11.61 -3.77
N LYS A 408 -20.62 12.54 -2.81
CA LYS A 408 -20.50 13.98 -3.07
C LYS A 408 -19.10 14.38 -3.56
N MET A 409 -18.01 13.77 -3.07
CA MET A 409 -16.65 14.01 -3.56
C MET A 409 -16.47 13.57 -5.02
N LEU A 410 -16.94 12.37 -5.38
CA LEU A 410 -16.92 11.89 -6.77
C LEU A 410 -17.78 12.78 -7.68
N LYS A 411 -18.96 13.20 -7.22
CA LYS A 411 -19.85 14.13 -7.95
C LYS A 411 -19.30 15.57 -8.06
N LYS A 412 -18.43 16.03 -7.15
CA LYS A 412 -17.77 17.35 -7.27
C LYS A 412 -16.83 17.43 -8.49
N SER A 413 -16.35 16.30 -8.99
CA SER A 413 -15.58 16.23 -10.24
C SER A 413 -16.45 16.19 -11.51
N ASP A 414 -17.77 16.05 -11.38
CA ASP A 414 -18.70 16.08 -12.51
C ASP A 414 -18.85 17.53 -12.99
N ASN A 415 -17.99 17.92 -13.92
CA ASN A 415 -18.17 19.17 -14.65
C ASN A 415 -19.40 19.08 -15.58
N GLN A 416 -20.11 20.20 -15.75
CA GLN A 416 -21.17 20.29 -16.76
C GLN A 416 -20.59 20.07 -18.17
N LYS A 417 -21.41 19.54 -19.09
CA LYS A 417 -21.01 19.28 -20.49
C LYS A 417 -20.55 20.60 -21.11
N LYS A 418 -19.26 20.72 -21.44
CA LYS A 418 -18.70 21.85 -22.17
C LYS A 418 -18.52 21.46 -23.64
N SER A 419 -18.74 22.41 -24.55
CA SER A 419 -18.57 22.19 -25.99
C SER A 419 -17.10 22.01 -26.36
N ARG A 420 -16.17 22.75 -25.74
CA ARG A 420 -14.71 22.60 -25.92
C ARG A 420 -13.95 22.46 -24.61
N LEU A 421 -12.85 21.72 -24.66
CA LEU A 421 -11.96 21.44 -23.53
C LEU A 421 -10.56 22.05 -23.74
N SER A 422 -10.45 23.38 -23.72
CA SER A 422 -9.21 24.12 -24.04
C SER A 422 -8.02 23.94 -23.07
N ARG A 423 -8.21 23.27 -21.93
CA ARG A 423 -7.18 23.12 -20.87
C ARG A 423 -6.62 21.69 -20.74
N LEU A 424 -6.99 20.78 -21.63
CA LEU A 424 -6.48 19.40 -21.62
C LEU A 424 -5.36 19.28 -22.66
N ASN A 425 -4.11 19.40 -22.18
CA ASN A 425 -2.94 19.19 -23.01
C ASN A 425 -2.98 17.75 -23.56
N ASN A 426 -2.63 17.58 -24.85
CA ASN A 426 -2.59 16.32 -25.61
C ASN A 426 -3.92 15.78 -26.20
N LEU A 427 -5.06 16.43 -25.96
CA LEU A 427 -6.31 16.10 -26.66
C LEU A 427 -6.40 16.81 -28.01
N ASP A 428 -6.55 16.04 -29.09
CA ASP A 428 -6.99 16.56 -30.38
C ASP A 428 -8.51 16.35 -30.48
N ASP A 429 -9.27 17.38 -30.14
CA ASP A 429 -10.72 17.30 -29.99
C ASP A 429 -11.43 17.39 -31.36
N ALA A 430 -12.45 16.56 -31.60
CA ALA A 430 -13.24 16.65 -32.83
C ALA A 430 -14.03 17.97 -32.88
N ASN A 431 -14.17 18.59 -34.05
CA ASN A 431 -14.84 19.90 -34.17
C ASN A 431 -16.29 19.87 -33.65
N PHE A 432 -17.00 18.74 -33.85
CA PHE A 432 -18.38 18.56 -33.39
C PHE A 432 -18.52 17.88 -32.03
N ALA A 433 -17.42 17.59 -31.32
CA ALA A 433 -17.49 16.94 -30.02
C ALA A 433 -18.24 17.79 -28.99
N GLY A 434 -19.22 17.20 -28.32
CA GLY A 434 -20.08 17.90 -27.35
C GLY A 434 -21.19 18.78 -27.95
N THR A 435 -21.33 18.85 -29.27
CA THR A 435 -22.46 19.52 -29.95
C THR A 435 -23.68 18.59 -30.07
N GLU A 436 -24.71 18.97 -30.84
CA GLU A 436 -25.83 18.09 -31.20
C GLU A 436 -25.39 16.88 -32.04
N ARG A 437 -24.29 17.03 -32.77
CA ARG A 437 -23.69 15.98 -33.61
C ARG A 437 -22.73 15.08 -32.86
N ALA A 438 -22.59 15.27 -31.54
CA ALA A 438 -21.73 14.46 -30.67
C ALA A 438 -22.00 12.95 -30.79
N LYS A 439 -23.24 12.55 -31.08
CA LYS A 439 -23.63 11.14 -31.27
C LYS A 439 -22.91 10.46 -32.44
N ASP A 440 -22.45 11.23 -33.43
CA ASP A 440 -21.75 10.72 -34.62
C ASP A 440 -20.22 10.80 -34.43
N CYS A 441 -19.75 11.51 -33.40
CA CYS A 441 -18.33 11.67 -33.13
C CYS A 441 -17.71 10.42 -32.48
N THR A 442 -16.48 10.09 -32.86
CA THR A 442 -15.66 9.00 -32.32
C THR A 442 -14.41 9.53 -31.64
N LEU A 443 -14.19 9.14 -30.38
CA LEU A 443 -12.92 9.37 -29.68
C LEU A 443 -12.00 8.16 -29.87
N ILE A 444 -10.82 8.39 -30.42
CA ILE A 444 -9.76 7.38 -30.57
C ILE A 444 -8.84 7.46 -29.35
N LEU A 445 -8.83 6.42 -28.52
CA LEU A 445 -7.88 6.26 -27.43
C LEU A 445 -6.66 5.50 -27.92
N THR A 446 -5.50 6.17 -27.96
CA THR A 446 -4.25 5.58 -28.46
C THR A 446 -3.33 5.18 -27.31
N LYS A 447 -2.62 4.05 -27.44
CA LYS A 447 -1.60 3.66 -26.47
C LYS A 447 -0.26 4.36 -26.78
N GLY A 448 0.03 5.44 -26.05
CA GLY A 448 1.22 6.27 -26.23
C GLY A 448 1.19 7.18 -27.47
N ASP A 449 2.21 8.02 -27.59
CA ASP A 449 2.29 9.06 -28.62
C ASP A 449 2.61 8.51 -30.02
N SER A 450 3.25 7.35 -30.12
CA SER A 450 3.51 6.69 -31.41
C SER A 450 2.21 6.29 -32.11
N ALA A 451 1.27 5.67 -31.39
CA ALA A 451 -0.05 5.36 -31.92
C ALA A 451 -0.87 6.63 -32.23
N LYS A 452 -0.69 7.69 -31.44
CA LYS A 452 -1.29 9.01 -31.73
C LYS A 452 -0.83 9.56 -33.07
N ALA A 453 0.46 9.48 -33.40
CA ALA A 453 0.98 9.95 -34.69
C ALA A 453 0.35 9.22 -35.89
N LEU A 454 0.14 7.90 -35.76
CA LEU A 454 -0.56 7.11 -36.78
C LEU A 454 -2.03 7.57 -36.94
N ALA A 455 -2.74 7.75 -35.82
CA ALA A 455 -4.13 8.22 -35.82
C ALA A 455 -4.25 9.64 -36.42
N MET A 456 -3.31 10.53 -36.10
CA MET A 456 -3.25 11.90 -36.65
C MET A 456 -3.10 11.90 -38.18
N SER A 457 -2.28 10.99 -38.71
CA SER A 457 -2.14 10.80 -40.17
C SER A 457 -3.45 10.29 -40.79
N GLY A 458 -4.18 9.44 -40.08
CA GLY A 458 -5.52 8.97 -40.47
C GLY A 458 -6.58 10.08 -40.51
N LEU A 459 -6.49 11.09 -39.63
CA LEU A 459 -7.42 12.23 -39.62
C LEU A 459 -7.37 13.07 -40.91
N GLU A 460 -6.29 13.02 -41.69
CA GLU A 460 -6.23 13.65 -43.01
C GLU A 460 -7.26 13.05 -43.98
N ILE A 461 -7.64 11.78 -43.78
CA ILE A 461 -8.59 11.05 -44.63
C ILE A 461 -10.01 11.17 -44.10
N VAL A 462 -10.23 10.92 -42.81
CA VAL A 462 -11.58 10.89 -42.20
C VAL A 462 -12.07 12.25 -41.71
N GLY A 463 -11.19 13.25 -41.67
CA GLY A 463 -11.49 14.61 -41.22
C GLY A 463 -11.53 14.78 -39.71
N ARG A 464 -11.38 16.03 -39.25
CA ARG A 464 -11.39 16.42 -37.82
C ARG A 464 -12.79 16.68 -37.26
N ASP A 465 -13.82 16.61 -38.09
CA ASP A 465 -15.18 16.96 -37.68
C ASP A 465 -15.78 15.96 -36.70
N TYR A 466 -15.58 14.67 -36.96
CA TYR A 466 -16.15 13.58 -36.17
C TYR A 466 -15.12 12.82 -35.34
N PHE A 467 -13.83 12.94 -35.63
CA PHE A 467 -12.81 12.12 -34.98
C PHE A 467 -11.91 12.97 -34.08
N GLY A 468 -11.78 12.55 -32.82
CA GLY A 468 -10.85 13.12 -31.85
C GLY A 468 -9.85 12.06 -31.38
N ILE A 469 -8.68 12.47 -30.90
CA ILE A 469 -7.60 11.57 -30.46
C ILE A 469 -7.12 11.95 -29.07
N PHE A 470 -6.95 10.95 -28.20
CA PHE A 470 -6.33 11.12 -26.89
C PHE A 470 -5.34 9.99 -26.56
N PRO A 471 -4.06 10.30 -26.28
CA PRO A 471 -3.07 9.30 -25.92
C PRO A 471 -3.13 8.95 -24.42
N LEU A 472 -3.09 7.65 -24.12
CA LEU A 472 -2.91 7.12 -22.77
C LEU A 472 -1.41 6.91 -22.49
N SER A 473 -0.95 7.35 -21.32
CA SER A 473 0.46 7.26 -20.91
C SER A 473 0.70 5.97 -20.13
N GLY A 474 1.43 5.04 -20.73
CA GLY A 474 1.81 3.79 -20.05
C GLY A 474 0.64 2.82 -19.87
N LYS A 475 0.63 2.09 -18.73
CA LYS A 475 -0.39 1.08 -18.42
C LYS A 475 -1.61 1.77 -17.81
N VAL A 476 -2.79 1.52 -18.40
CA VAL A 476 -4.06 2.05 -17.89
C VAL A 476 -4.25 1.66 -16.42
N PHE A 477 -4.74 2.58 -15.60
CA PHE A 477 -4.93 2.33 -14.18
C PHE A 477 -6.10 1.37 -13.94
N ASP A 478 -5.87 0.33 -13.14
CA ASP A 478 -6.93 -0.60 -12.76
C ASP A 478 -7.84 0.02 -11.70
N VAL A 479 -9.08 0.32 -12.08
CA VAL A 479 -10.05 0.99 -11.20
C VAL A 479 -10.74 0.04 -10.23
N ARG A 480 -10.76 -1.28 -10.47
CA ARG A 480 -11.42 -2.22 -9.55
C ARG A 480 -10.44 -2.66 -8.47
N GLY A 481 -10.84 -2.53 -7.20
CA GLY A 481 -9.96 -2.76 -6.06
C GLY A 481 -9.11 -1.55 -5.67
N ALA A 482 -9.07 -0.50 -6.49
CA ALA A 482 -8.50 0.78 -6.12
C ALA A 482 -9.43 1.55 -5.18
N SER A 483 -8.84 2.27 -4.23
CA SER A 483 -9.60 3.18 -3.37
C SER A 483 -10.16 4.34 -4.20
N ARG A 484 -11.33 4.87 -3.82
CA ARG A 484 -11.93 6.06 -4.47
C ARG A 484 -10.98 7.26 -4.52
N LYS A 485 -10.07 7.38 -3.54
CA LYS A 485 -9.00 8.38 -3.51
C LYS A 485 -7.99 8.19 -4.63
N GLN A 486 -7.47 6.98 -4.83
CA GLN A 486 -6.53 6.67 -5.92
C GLN A 486 -7.16 6.94 -7.29
N ILE A 487 -8.44 6.59 -7.46
CA ILE A 487 -9.17 6.85 -8.71
C ILE A 487 -9.34 8.36 -8.94
N TYR A 488 -9.65 9.12 -7.89
CA TYR A 488 -9.79 10.57 -7.96
C TYR A 488 -8.44 11.29 -8.21
N GLU A 489 -7.33 10.79 -7.68
CA GLU A 489 -5.99 11.36 -7.89
C GLU A 489 -5.41 10.96 -9.25
N ASN A 490 -5.95 9.94 -9.91
CA ASN A 490 -5.49 9.52 -11.22
C ASN A 490 -5.91 10.52 -12.31
N ILE A 491 -4.93 11.22 -12.87
CA ILE A 491 -5.15 12.25 -13.89
C ILE A 491 -5.72 11.67 -15.18
N GLU A 492 -5.24 10.51 -15.63
CA GLU A 492 -5.64 9.91 -16.92
C GLU A 492 -7.11 9.49 -16.94
N ILE A 493 -7.54 8.76 -15.90
CA ILE A 493 -8.92 8.31 -15.75
C ILE A 493 -9.88 9.51 -15.71
N ASN A 494 -9.49 10.57 -14.98
CA ASN A 494 -10.25 11.80 -14.95
C ASN A 494 -10.27 12.53 -16.30
N ASN A 495 -9.17 12.50 -17.06
CA ASN A 495 -9.12 13.08 -18.39
C ASN A 495 -10.08 12.35 -19.34
N VAL A 496 -10.02 11.02 -19.42
CA VAL A 496 -10.93 10.20 -20.26
C VAL A 496 -12.40 10.48 -19.89
N LYS A 497 -12.71 10.50 -18.59
CA LYS A 497 -14.04 10.87 -18.09
C LYS A 497 -14.48 12.25 -18.59
N ARG A 498 -13.60 13.26 -18.48
CA ARG A 498 -13.91 14.64 -18.90
C ARG A 498 -14.08 14.76 -20.42
N ILE A 499 -13.25 14.06 -21.20
CA ILE A 499 -13.29 14.07 -22.67
C ILE A 499 -14.60 13.49 -23.18
N LEU A 500 -15.01 12.34 -22.65
CA LEU A 500 -16.28 11.68 -22.99
C LEU A 500 -17.51 12.39 -22.40
N GLY A 501 -17.33 13.23 -21.38
CA GLY A 501 -18.43 13.91 -20.68
C GLY A 501 -19.18 13.00 -19.70
N LEU A 502 -18.49 12.00 -19.14
CA LEU A 502 -19.05 11.00 -18.23
C LEU A 502 -19.24 11.56 -16.81
N ARG A 503 -20.21 11.01 -16.09
CA ARG A 503 -20.63 11.46 -14.74
C ARG A 503 -20.85 10.27 -13.84
N TYR A 504 -20.28 10.28 -12.64
CA TYR A 504 -20.37 9.13 -11.75
C TYR A 504 -21.81 8.90 -11.27
N GLY A 505 -22.25 7.64 -11.26
CA GLY A 505 -23.59 7.23 -10.82
C GLY A 505 -24.73 7.52 -11.82
N LYS A 506 -24.44 8.11 -12.99
CA LYS A 506 -25.44 8.25 -14.06
C LYS A 506 -25.51 6.97 -14.89
N LYS A 507 -26.72 6.45 -15.11
CA LYS A 507 -26.98 5.36 -16.06
C LYS A 507 -27.16 5.94 -17.46
N TYR A 508 -26.34 5.50 -18.41
CA TYR A 508 -26.38 5.92 -19.81
C TYR A 508 -27.09 4.86 -20.65
N HIS A 509 -28.34 5.13 -21.01
CA HIS A 509 -29.13 4.30 -21.94
C HIS A 509 -28.97 4.74 -23.41
N THR A 510 -28.47 5.96 -23.63
CA THR A 510 -28.14 6.52 -24.94
C THR A 510 -26.85 7.35 -24.84
N THR A 511 -26.20 7.58 -25.97
CA THR A 511 -24.93 8.33 -26.05
C THR A 511 -25.13 9.84 -26.26
N GLN A 512 -26.37 10.32 -26.45
CA GLN A 512 -26.68 11.73 -26.74
C GLN A 512 -26.14 12.73 -25.70
N SER A 513 -26.10 12.30 -24.43
CA SER A 513 -25.63 13.15 -23.34
C SER A 513 -24.11 13.21 -23.20
N LEU A 514 -23.37 12.41 -23.97
CA LEU A 514 -21.91 12.38 -24.01
C LEU A 514 -21.37 13.46 -24.97
N ARG A 515 -20.05 13.64 -24.97
CA ARG A 515 -19.35 14.45 -25.98
C ARG A 515 -18.97 13.67 -27.24
N TYR A 516 -18.87 12.36 -27.11
CA TYR A 516 -18.59 11.42 -28.20
C TYR A 516 -19.59 10.26 -28.11
N GLY A 517 -20.16 9.90 -29.26
CA GLY A 517 -21.09 8.79 -29.40
C GLY A 517 -20.39 7.43 -29.48
N HIS A 518 -19.13 7.44 -29.90
CA HIS A 518 -18.31 6.25 -30.07
C HIS A 518 -16.93 6.43 -29.42
N LEU A 519 -16.40 5.32 -28.91
CA LEU A 519 -15.08 5.17 -28.30
C LEU A 519 -14.34 4.08 -29.07
N MET A 520 -13.31 4.46 -29.81
CA MET A 520 -12.45 3.54 -30.55
C MET A 520 -11.14 3.32 -29.78
N ILE A 521 -10.83 2.07 -29.48
CA ILE A 521 -9.57 1.70 -28.84
C ILE A 521 -8.55 1.35 -29.92
N MET A 522 -7.41 2.03 -29.91
CA MET A 522 -6.33 1.86 -30.87
C MET A 522 -5.03 1.53 -30.12
N THR A 523 -4.73 0.24 -30.02
CA THR A 523 -3.57 -0.30 -29.30
C THR A 523 -2.72 -1.16 -30.23
N ASP A 524 -1.46 -1.37 -29.85
CA ASP A 524 -0.61 -2.38 -30.52
C ASP A 524 -1.28 -3.75 -30.58
N GLN A 525 -1.12 -4.47 -31.69
CA GLN A 525 -1.63 -5.84 -31.85
C GLN A 525 -0.69 -6.86 -31.21
N ASN A 526 -0.48 -6.69 -29.91
CA ASN A 526 0.30 -7.55 -29.04
C ASN A 526 -0.40 -7.74 -27.69
N HIS A 527 0.07 -8.68 -26.88
CA HIS A 527 -0.55 -9.00 -25.59
C HIS A 527 -0.68 -7.78 -24.66
N ASN A 528 0.28 -6.85 -24.69
CA ASN A 528 0.23 -5.64 -23.88
C ASN A 528 -0.83 -4.65 -24.38
N GLY A 529 -1.12 -4.65 -25.68
CA GLY A 529 -2.21 -3.88 -26.28
C GLY A 529 -3.56 -4.44 -25.85
N SER A 530 -3.76 -5.75 -25.99
CA SER A 530 -4.96 -6.45 -25.50
C SER A 530 -5.22 -6.20 -24.01
N HIS A 531 -4.19 -6.30 -23.16
CA HIS A 531 -4.30 -5.93 -21.73
C HIS A 531 -4.77 -4.47 -21.53
N SER A 532 -4.39 -3.54 -22.41
CA SER A 532 -4.84 -2.15 -22.32
C SER A 532 -6.31 -2.02 -22.73
N LYS A 533 -6.76 -2.77 -23.76
CA LYS A 533 -8.17 -2.89 -24.13
C LYS A 533 -9.00 -3.37 -22.92
N ASP A 534 -8.53 -4.41 -22.25
CA ASP A 534 -9.18 -4.98 -21.06
C ASP A 534 -9.41 -3.95 -19.96
N LEU A 535 -8.38 -3.17 -19.62
CA LEU A 535 -8.46 -2.17 -18.57
C LEU A 535 -9.41 -1.01 -18.91
N ILE A 536 -9.52 -0.65 -20.20
CA ILE A 536 -10.47 0.36 -20.67
C ILE A 536 -11.90 -0.20 -20.57
N VAL A 537 -12.13 -1.42 -21.05
CA VAL A 537 -13.44 -2.09 -20.93
C VAL A 537 -13.84 -2.21 -19.46
N LYS A 538 -12.90 -2.60 -18.59
CA LYS A 538 -13.07 -2.68 -17.13
C LYS A 538 -13.47 -1.34 -16.52
N PHE A 539 -12.83 -0.27 -16.95
CA PHE A 539 -13.11 1.09 -16.48
C PHE A 539 -14.53 1.51 -16.82
N ILE A 540 -14.97 1.28 -18.07
CA ILE A 540 -16.32 1.61 -18.50
C ILE A 540 -17.36 0.71 -17.82
N ASP A 541 -17.13 -0.60 -17.76
CA ASP A 541 -18.06 -1.54 -17.12
C ASP A 541 -18.24 -1.26 -15.62
N HIS A 542 -17.15 -0.93 -14.89
CA HIS A 542 -17.23 -0.69 -13.45
C HIS A 542 -18.08 0.53 -13.09
N PHE A 543 -17.96 1.63 -13.84
CA PHE A 543 -18.67 2.89 -13.52
C PHE A 543 -19.95 3.09 -14.32
N TRP A 544 -20.01 2.60 -15.56
CA TRP A 544 -21.08 2.84 -16.52
C TRP A 544 -21.42 1.58 -17.34
N PRO A 545 -21.81 0.45 -16.71
CA PRO A 545 -22.07 -0.81 -17.41
C PRO A 545 -23.19 -0.71 -18.45
N THR A 546 -24.15 0.19 -18.24
CA THR A 546 -25.23 0.43 -19.23
C THR A 546 -24.70 1.02 -20.53
N LEU A 547 -23.52 1.65 -20.53
CA LEU A 547 -22.94 2.26 -21.72
C LEU A 547 -22.49 1.19 -22.72
N LEU A 548 -21.94 0.07 -22.23
CA LEU A 548 -21.56 -1.10 -23.05
C LEU A 548 -22.75 -1.82 -23.68
N LYS A 549 -23.98 -1.50 -23.26
CA LYS A 549 -25.20 -2.01 -23.91
C LYS A 549 -25.61 -1.19 -25.14
N ASN A 550 -24.97 -0.05 -25.41
CA ASN A 550 -25.26 0.75 -26.59
C ASN A 550 -24.52 0.16 -27.80
N PRO A 551 -25.22 -0.25 -28.87
CA PRO A 551 -24.59 -0.85 -30.02
C PRO A 551 -23.61 0.13 -30.68
N GLY A 552 -22.39 -0.34 -30.93
CA GLY A 552 -21.34 0.44 -31.60
C GLY A 552 -20.74 1.57 -30.75
N PHE A 553 -21.06 1.71 -29.46
CA PHE A 553 -20.37 2.65 -28.57
C PHE A 553 -18.88 2.29 -28.48
N LEU A 554 -18.56 1.03 -28.19
CA LEU A 554 -17.18 0.55 -28.16
C LEU A 554 -16.77 0.01 -29.53
N ARG A 555 -15.64 0.49 -30.03
CA ARG A 555 -15.04 0.10 -31.30
C ARG A 555 -13.58 -0.26 -31.10
N GLU A 556 -13.07 -1.10 -31.96
CA GLU A 556 -11.67 -1.49 -31.97
C GLU A 556 -11.06 -1.17 -33.33
N PHE A 557 -9.86 -0.60 -33.32
CA PHE A 557 -9.06 -0.45 -34.51
C PHE A 557 -8.04 -1.59 -34.60
N ILE A 558 -8.20 -2.46 -35.60
CA ILE A 558 -7.31 -3.58 -35.86
C ILE A 558 -6.30 -3.25 -36.96
N THR A 559 -5.11 -3.84 -36.88
CA THR A 559 -4.08 -3.74 -37.94
C THR A 559 -3.55 -5.14 -38.27
N PRO A 560 -3.05 -5.36 -39.50
CA PRO A 560 -2.42 -6.63 -39.84
C PRO A 560 -1.24 -6.92 -38.91
N ILE A 561 -1.09 -8.16 -38.47
CA ILE A 561 0.03 -8.63 -37.65
C ILE A 561 1.22 -8.99 -38.54
N ILE A 562 0.94 -9.54 -39.73
CA ILE A 562 1.93 -10.05 -40.68
C ILE A 562 1.55 -9.59 -42.08
N ARG A 563 2.52 -9.10 -42.84
CA ARG A 563 2.41 -8.83 -44.27
C ARG A 563 3.43 -9.66 -45.01
N VAL A 564 3.00 -10.33 -46.08
CA VAL A 564 3.89 -11.08 -46.96
C VAL A 564 3.87 -10.46 -48.33
N LYS A 565 5.05 -10.20 -48.89
CA LYS A 565 5.23 -9.59 -50.19
C LYS A 565 5.99 -10.52 -51.13
N LYS A 566 5.49 -10.59 -52.36
CA LYS A 566 6.15 -11.23 -53.50
C LYS A 566 5.64 -10.51 -54.74
N ASP A 567 6.40 -9.55 -55.23
CA ASP A 567 5.95 -8.61 -56.25
C ASP A 567 5.21 -9.33 -57.40
N PRO A 568 3.98 -8.90 -57.75
CA PRO A 568 3.23 -7.73 -57.25
C PRO A 568 2.28 -8.01 -56.06
N LEU A 569 2.32 -9.20 -55.45
CA LEU A 569 1.39 -9.63 -54.40
C LEU A 569 1.80 -9.09 -53.02
N ASP A 570 0.85 -8.46 -52.33
CA ASP A 570 0.95 -8.04 -50.92
C ASP A 570 -0.26 -8.58 -50.15
N ILE A 571 -0.03 -9.54 -49.26
CA ILE A 571 -1.08 -10.22 -48.49
C ILE A 571 -0.90 -9.89 -47.01
N SER A 572 -1.99 -9.44 -46.38
CA SER A 572 -2.03 -9.06 -44.97
C SER A 572 -2.79 -10.09 -44.15
N PHE A 573 -2.24 -10.52 -43.02
CA PHE A 573 -2.85 -11.46 -42.06
C PHE A 573 -3.08 -10.78 -40.70
N PHE A 574 -4.25 -11.02 -40.11
CA PHE A 574 -4.65 -10.43 -38.82
C PHE A 574 -4.46 -11.38 -37.64
N THR A 575 -4.22 -12.67 -37.90
CA THR A 575 -3.92 -13.65 -36.87
C THR A 575 -2.69 -14.50 -37.26
N ILE A 576 -1.97 -15.01 -36.26
CA ILE A 576 -0.84 -15.92 -36.48
C ILE A 576 -1.31 -17.26 -37.08
N PRO A 577 -2.41 -17.90 -36.62
CA PRO A 577 -2.88 -19.14 -37.21
C PRO A 577 -3.24 -19.04 -38.70
N GLU A 578 -3.85 -17.94 -39.15
CA GLU A 578 -4.13 -17.71 -40.58
C GLU A 578 -2.84 -17.68 -41.41
N TYR A 579 -1.82 -16.96 -40.93
CA TYR A 579 -0.51 -16.92 -41.58
C TYR A 579 0.18 -18.28 -41.58
N GLU A 580 0.15 -19.03 -40.46
CA GLU A 580 0.76 -20.36 -40.40
C GLU A 580 0.09 -21.36 -41.33
N ALA A 581 -1.24 -21.33 -41.43
CA ALA A 581 -2.00 -22.15 -42.36
C ALA A 581 -1.65 -21.79 -43.82
N TRP A 582 -1.61 -20.50 -44.15
CA TRP A 582 -1.18 -20.02 -45.45
C TRP A 582 0.27 -20.43 -45.76
N LYS A 583 1.18 -20.27 -44.80
CA LYS A 583 2.60 -20.62 -44.94
C LYS A 583 2.76 -22.09 -45.30
N LYS A 584 2.07 -22.99 -44.60
CA LYS A 584 2.07 -24.44 -44.90
C LYS A 584 1.55 -24.75 -46.30
N CYS A 585 0.51 -24.04 -46.75
CA CYS A 585 -0.05 -24.21 -48.09
C CYS A 585 0.80 -23.59 -49.21
N ASN A 586 1.72 -22.67 -48.87
CA ASN A 586 2.48 -21.86 -49.83
C ASN A 586 4.00 -22.14 -49.73
N ASN A 587 4.39 -23.41 -49.86
CA ASN A 587 5.80 -23.84 -49.87
C ASN A 587 6.60 -23.31 -48.66
N ASN A 588 5.98 -23.34 -47.47
CA ASN A 588 6.52 -22.79 -46.22
C ASN A 588 6.96 -21.32 -46.28
N GLY A 589 6.38 -20.53 -47.18
CA GLY A 589 6.70 -19.11 -47.37
C GLY A 589 8.04 -18.86 -48.05
N ILE A 590 8.67 -19.89 -48.64
CA ILE A 590 9.93 -19.74 -49.37
C ILE A 590 9.73 -18.83 -50.60
N GLY A 591 10.58 -17.80 -50.73
CA GLY A 591 10.50 -16.81 -51.82
C GLY A 591 9.53 -15.66 -51.58
N TRP A 592 8.98 -15.54 -50.37
CA TRP A 592 8.20 -14.37 -49.91
C TRP A 592 9.02 -13.58 -48.89
N SER A 593 8.95 -12.25 -48.94
CA SER A 593 9.43 -11.42 -47.84
C SER A 593 8.31 -11.29 -46.80
N VAL A 594 8.65 -11.50 -45.53
CA VAL A 594 7.70 -11.45 -44.43
C VAL A 594 8.03 -10.25 -43.55
N GLU A 595 7.05 -9.37 -43.34
CA GLU A 595 7.14 -8.20 -42.48
C GLU A 595 6.17 -8.33 -41.30
N TYR A 596 6.66 -8.09 -40.09
CA TYR A 596 5.85 -8.19 -38.87
C TYR A 596 5.49 -6.81 -38.32
N HIS A 597 4.18 -6.58 -38.17
CA HIS A 597 3.57 -5.28 -37.84
C HIS A 597 2.85 -5.30 -36.48
N LYS A 598 3.47 -5.91 -35.45
CA LYS A 598 2.84 -6.04 -34.11
C LYS A 598 2.67 -4.73 -33.34
N GLY A 599 3.46 -3.71 -33.64
CA GLY A 599 3.38 -2.39 -33.00
C GLY A 599 2.78 -1.37 -33.98
N LEU A 600 1.90 -0.49 -33.50
CA LEU A 600 1.28 0.53 -34.36
C LEU A 600 2.34 1.47 -34.96
N GLY A 601 3.42 1.74 -34.24
CA GLY A 601 4.54 2.57 -34.69
C GLY A 601 5.38 1.99 -35.83
N ALA A 602 5.22 0.70 -36.19
CA ALA A 602 5.87 0.11 -37.35
C ALA A 602 5.17 0.47 -38.67
N ASN A 603 3.92 0.92 -38.61
CA ASN A 603 3.15 1.31 -39.79
C ASN A 603 3.55 2.72 -40.22
N THR A 604 3.65 2.92 -41.53
CA THR A 604 3.98 4.23 -42.11
C THR A 604 2.77 5.15 -42.14
N ALA A 605 2.99 6.45 -42.39
CA ALA A 605 1.89 7.39 -42.62
C ALA A 605 1.05 6.99 -43.85
N SER A 606 1.65 6.34 -44.85
CA SER A 606 0.93 5.82 -46.02
C SER A 606 0.00 4.66 -45.66
N ASP A 607 0.45 3.76 -44.78
CA ASP A 607 -0.39 2.69 -44.24
C ASP A 607 -1.57 3.25 -43.45
N ALA A 608 -1.33 4.26 -42.62
CA ALA A 608 -2.41 4.95 -41.89
C ALA A 608 -3.49 5.48 -42.85
N LYS A 609 -3.08 6.12 -43.94
CA LYS A 609 -4.02 6.65 -44.94
C LYS A 609 -4.82 5.53 -45.60
N LEU A 610 -4.19 4.40 -45.93
CA LEU A 610 -4.87 3.22 -46.48
C LEU A 610 -5.88 2.64 -45.48
N TYR A 611 -5.48 2.45 -44.22
CA TYR A 611 -6.34 1.88 -43.20
C TYR A 611 -7.56 2.77 -42.91
N PHE A 612 -7.35 4.09 -42.82
CA PHE A 612 -8.45 5.04 -42.57
C PHE A 612 -9.33 5.28 -43.81
N ALA A 613 -8.80 5.13 -45.03
CA ALA A 613 -9.63 5.12 -46.24
C ALA A 613 -10.56 3.89 -46.27
N ALA A 614 -10.06 2.74 -45.81
CA ALA A 614 -10.81 1.50 -45.67
C ALA A 614 -11.27 1.25 -44.22
N LEU A 615 -11.60 2.31 -43.45
CA LEU A 615 -11.82 2.21 -42.00
C LEU A 615 -12.86 1.15 -41.61
N LYS A 616 -13.89 0.92 -42.44
CA LYS A 616 -14.91 -0.12 -42.17
C LYS A 616 -14.34 -1.54 -42.08
N TYR A 617 -13.21 -1.81 -42.72
CA TYR A 617 -12.52 -3.11 -42.69
C TYR A 617 -11.57 -3.23 -41.50
N TYR A 618 -10.96 -2.12 -41.07
CA TYR A 618 -10.03 -2.06 -39.94
C TYR A 618 -10.71 -1.66 -38.62
N GLN A 619 -12.02 -1.45 -38.64
CA GLN A 619 -12.81 -1.07 -37.47
C GLN A 619 -13.83 -2.16 -37.14
N GLU A 620 -13.61 -2.82 -36.02
CA GLU A 620 -14.57 -3.76 -35.46
C GLU A 620 -15.53 -3.08 -34.49
N ASN A 621 -16.80 -3.48 -34.56
CA ASN A 621 -17.83 -2.99 -33.65
C ASN A 621 -18.08 -4.05 -32.57
N ALA A 622 -17.97 -3.64 -31.30
CA ALA A 622 -18.40 -4.49 -30.22
C ALA A 622 -19.92 -4.67 -30.28
N SER A 623 -20.36 -5.92 -30.15
CA SER A 623 -21.78 -6.25 -29.99
C SER A 623 -22.31 -5.77 -28.63
N GLN A 624 -23.64 -5.74 -28.50
CA GLN A 624 -24.29 -5.36 -27.26
C GLN A 624 -23.96 -6.35 -26.14
N ALA A 625 -23.42 -5.86 -25.03
CA ALA A 625 -23.09 -6.71 -23.88
C ALA A 625 -24.35 -7.41 -23.31
N LYS A 626 -24.30 -8.75 -23.25
CA LYS A 626 -25.33 -9.62 -22.66
C LYS A 626 -25.17 -9.64 -21.13
N PRO A 627 -26.23 -9.96 -20.36
CA PRO A 627 -26.11 -10.12 -18.90
C PRO A 627 -25.05 -11.15 -18.48
N THR A 628 -24.85 -12.20 -19.28
CA THR A 628 -23.82 -13.23 -19.08
C THR A 628 -22.40 -12.69 -19.22
N ASP A 629 -22.19 -11.66 -20.05
CA ASP A 629 -20.87 -11.10 -20.31
C ASP A 629 -20.34 -10.36 -19.08
N HIS A 630 -21.21 -9.74 -18.29
CA HIS A 630 -20.82 -9.09 -17.04
C HIS A 630 -20.21 -10.10 -16.04
N PHE A 631 -20.72 -11.32 -15.98
CA PHE A 631 -20.14 -12.38 -15.15
C PHE A 631 -18.74 -12.78 -15.62
N LEU A 632 -18.52 -12.84 -16.95
CA LEU A 632 -17.20 -13.14 -17.54
C LEU A 632 -16.20 -12.01 -17.33
N ILE A 633 -16.65 -10.75 -17.46
CA ILE A 633 -15.84 -9.56 -17.15
C ILE A 633 -15.44 -9.60 -15.68
N ASP A 634 -16.37 -9.88 -14.77
CA ASP A 634 -16.08 -10.03 -13.34
C ASP A 634 -15.13 -11.20 -13.07
N LEU A 635 -15.34 -12.35 -13.70
CA LEU A 635 -14.46 -13.52 -13.56
C LEU A 635 -13.03 -13.17 -13.96
N ALA A 636 -12.83 -12.57 -15.13
CA ALA A 636 -11.50 -12.27 -15.63
C ALA A 636 -10.83 -11.11 -14.87
N LEU A 637 -11.60 -10.17 -14.31
CA LEU A 637 -11.05 -8.87 -13.88
C LEU A 637 -11.23 -8.54 -12.40
N ASP A 638 -12.03 -9.28 -11.62
CA ASP A 638 -12.17 -9.06 -10.18
C ASP A 638 -10.99 -9.67 -9.40
N GLY A 639 -10.33 -8.89 -8.56
CA GLY A 639 -9.27 -9.34 -7.67
C GLY A 639 -9.72 -10.46 -6.72
N ALA A 640 -10.99 -10.44 -6.30
CA ALA A 640 -11.57 -11.44 -5.39
C ALA A 640 -11.81 -12.80 -6.06
N LYS A 641 -11.92 -12.86 -7.40
CA LYS A 641 -12.20 -14.10 -8.15
C LYS A 641 -10.93 -14.85 -8.57
N GLY A 642 -9.86 -14.76 -7.77
CA GLY A 642 -8.58 -15.42 -8.04
C GLY A 642 -8.72 -16.90 -8.36
N ASP A 643 -9.43 -17.67 -7.54
CA ASP A 643 -9.60 -19.11 -7.76
C ASP A 643 -10.49 -19.44 -8.97
N GLY A 644 -11.52 -18.63 -9.23
CA GLY A 644 -12.33 -18.73 -10.45
C GLY A 644 -11.49 -18.54 -11.71
N ARG A 645 -10.56 -17.57 -11.71
CA ARG A 645 -9.62 -17.38 -12.83
C ARG A 645 -8.70 -18.56 -13.03
N LYS A 646 -8.22 -19.20 -11.97
CA LYS A 646 -7.38 -20.39 -12.08
C LYS A 646 -8.11 -21.51 -12.83
N VAL A 647 -9.40 -21.73 -12.52
CA VAL A 647 -10.24 -22.72 -13.22
C VAL A 647 -10.45 -22.33 -14.68
N TRP A 648 -10.68 -21.05 -14.96
CA TRP A 648 -10.84 -20.53 -16.31
C TRP A 648 -9.57 -20.71 -17.15
N LEU A 649 -8.40 -20.35 -16.61
CA LEU A 649 -7.11 -20.49 -17.30
C LEU A 649 -6.73 -21.96 -17.56
N ARG A 650 -7.18 -22.90 -16.72
CA ARG A 650 -6.98 -24.34 -16.97
C ARG A 650 -7.72 -24.88 -18.20
N LYS A 651 -8.79 -24.19 -18.63
CA LYS A 651 -9.54 -24.54 -19.84
C LYS A 651 -8.92 -23.98 -21.12
N PHE A 652 -7.81 -23.26 -21.03
CA PHE A 652 -7.13 -22.69 -22.18
C PHE A 652 -6.56 -23.80 -23.08
N GLU A 653 -6.89 -23.75 -24.36
CA GLU A 653 -6.35 -24.61 -25.41
C GLU A 653 -5.57 -23.78 -26.42
N PHE A 654 -4.36 -24.22 -26.78
CA PHE A 654 -3.54 -23.55 -27.78
C PHE A 654 -4.20 -23.66 -29.16
N GLY A 655 -4.27 -22.54 -29.89
CA GLY A 655 -4.77 -22.47 -31.27
C GLY A 655 -6.14 -21.80 -31.42
N ILE A 656 -6.89 -21.60 -30.34
CA ILE A 656 -8.14 -20.83 -30.37
C ILE A 656 -7.80 -19.33 -30.47
N CYS A 657 -8.27 -18.67 -31.52
CA CYS A 657 -8.05 -17.23 -31.75
C CYS A 657 -9.35 -16.51 -32.14
N MET A 658 -9.31 -15.17 -32.11
CA MET A 658 -10.41 -14.32 -32.57
C MET A 658 -10.60 -14.43 -34.07
N ASN A 659 -11.85 -14.50 -34.53
CA ASN A 659 -12.19 -14.44 -35.95
C ASN A 659 -12.52 -12.99 -36.33
N TYR A 660 -11.55 -12.29 -36.93
CA TYR A 660 -11.72 -10.89 -37.37
C TYR A 660 -12.49 -10.76 -38.69
N ASN A 661 -12.87 -11.85 -39.35
CA ASN A 661 -13.75 -11.80 -40.53
C ASN A 661 -15.24 -11.69 -40.16
N ALA A 662 -15.58 -11.78 -38.87
CA ALA A 662 -16.94 -11.66 -38.39
C ALA A 662 -17.36 -10.18 -38.34
N SER A 663 -18.58 -9.85 -38.79
CA SER A 663 -19.09 -8.46 -38.82
C SER A 663 -19.19 -7.73 -37.46
N ARG A 664 -19.10 -8.48 -36.34
CA ARG A 664 -19.20 -7.99 -34.96
C ARG A 664 -18.44 -8.90 -34.00
N VAL A 665 -17.81 -8.30 -33.00
CA VAL A 665 -17.11 -9.01 -31.92
C VAL A 665 -18.01 -9.15 -30.68
N GLU A 666 -18.18 -10.37 -30.17
CA GLU A 666 -18.83 -10.59 -28.87
C GLU A 666 -17.86 -10.32 -27.71
N VAL A 667 -18.35 -9.65 -26.65
CA VAL A 667 -17.56 -9.38 -25.45
C VAL A 667 -17.13 -10.68 -24.76
N SER A 668 -18.00 -11.69 -24.79
CA SER A 668 -17.72 -13.06 -24.35
C SER A 668 -16.53 -13.69 -25.11
N ASP A 669 -16.52 -13.56 -26.43
CA ASP A 669 -15.46 -14.07 -27.31
C ASP A 669 -14.13 -13.34 -27.07
N PHE A 670 -14.16 -12.02 -26.94
CA PHE A 670 -13.00 -11.22 -26.57
C PHE A 670 -12.36 -11.74 -25.26
N ILE A 671 -13.17 -12.00 -24.24
CA ILE A 671 -12.68 -12.54 -22.97
C ILE A 671 -12.13 -13.95 -23.16
N ALA A 672 -12.91 -14.83 -23.79
CA ALA A 672 -12.60 -16.26 -23.89
C ALA A 672 -11.50 -16.60 -24.89
N LYS A 673 -11.19 -15.74 -25.86
CA LYS A 673 -10.25 -16.03 -26.95
C LYS A 673 -9.05 -15.08 -26.98
N GLU A 674 -9.21 -13.81 -26.59
CA GLU A 674 -8.10 -12.83 -26.59
C GLU A 674 -7.52 -12.62 -25.18
N LEU A 675 -8.35 -12.28 -24.19
CA LEU A 675 -7.89 -11.97 -22.83
C LEU A 675 -7.32 -13.21 -22.11
N ILE A 676 -7.87 -14.40 -22.37
CA ILE A 676 -7.30 -15.65 -21.82
C ILE A 676 -5.85 -15.84 -22.29
N PHE A 677 -5.56 -15.49 -23.54
CA PHE A 677 -4.24 -15.64 -24.15
C PHE A 677 -3.26 -14.63 -23.56
N VAL A 678 -3.70 -13.38 -23.32
CA VAL A 678 -2.93 -12.38 -22.58
C VAL A 678 -2.58 -12.85 -21.18
N SER A 679 -3.57 -13.38 -20.47
CA SER A 679 -3.43 -13.86 -19.09
C SER A 679 -2.46 -15.05 -19.00
N MET A 680 -2.53 -15.96 -19.98
CA MET A 680 -1.61 -17.10 -20.04
C MET A 680 -0.20 -16.65 -20.43
N ASN A 681 -0.06 -15.72 -21.37
CA ASN A 681 1.24 -15.16 -21.72
C ASN A 681 1.89 -14.42 -20.54
N ASP A 682 1.13 -13.63 -19.78
CA ASP A 682 1.60 -12.99 -18.54
C ASP A 682 2.11 -14.03 -17.53
N ASN A 683 1.35 -15.11 -17.32
CA ASN A 683 1.80 -16.20 -16.45
C ASN A 683 3.12 -16.83 -16.91
N ILE A 684 3.30 -17.10 -18.21
CA ILE A 684 4.55 -17.65 -18.76
C ILE A 684 5.74 -16.70 -18.56
N HIS A 685 5.51 -15.38 -18.63
CA HIS A 685 6.55 -14.37 -18.45
C HIS A 685 6.85 -14.08 -16.97
N SER A 686 5.89 -14.34 -16.08
CA SER A 686 5.96 -13.97 -14.67
C SER A 686 6.35 -15.13 -13.76
N VAL A 687 5.99 -16.37 -14.10
CA VAL A 687 6.24 -17.59 -13.30
C VAL A 687 7.40 -18.40 -13.91
N PRO A 688 8.38 -18.86 -13.12
CA PRO A 688 9.50 -19.65 -13.64
C PRO A 688 9.07 -21.04 -14.12
N SER A 689 9.86 -21.64 -15.02
CA SER A 689 9.71 -23.04 -15.43
C SER A 689 10.32 -23.99 -14.40
N LEU A 690 9.67 -25.14 -14.18
CA LEU A 690 10.24 -26.22 -13.37
C LEU A 690 11.58 -26.72 -13.92
N ILE A 691 11.71 -26.77 -15.24
CA ILE A 691 12.82 -27.46 -15.92
C ILE A 691 14.13 -26.67 -15.76
N ASP A 692 14.16 -25.40 -16.14
CA ASP A 692 15.38 -24.57 -16.05
C ASP A 692 15.36 -23.57 -14.89
N GLY A 693 14.22 -23.35 -14.23
CA GLY A 693 14.07 -22.28 -13.24
C GLY A 693 14.07 -20.87 -13.84
N LEU A 694 13.96 -20.74 -15.16
CA LEU A 694 14.12 -19.48 -15.88
C LEU A 694 12.80 -19.00 -16.48
N LYS A 695 12.69 -17.68 -16.60
CA LYS A 695 11.64 -16.97 -17.36
C LYS A 695 12.17 -16.70 -18.78
N PRO A 696 11.32 -16.46 -19.79
CA PRO A 696 11.78 -16.21 -21.17
C PRO A 696 12.84 -15.09 -21.27
N GLY A 697 12.68 -14.00 -20.52
CA GLY A 697 13.68 -12.94 -20.48
C GLY A 697 15.06 -13.40 -19.98
N HIS A 698 15.11 -14.34 -19.04
CA HIS A 698 16.37 -14.92 -18.55
C HIS A 698 17.01 -15.82 -19.62
N ARG A 699 16.20 -16.64 -20.30
CA ARG A 699 16.67 -17.55 -21.35
C ARG A 699 17.27 -16.79 -22.54
N LYS A 700 16.64 -15.71 -23.00
CA LYS A 700 17.21 -14.83 -24.05
C LYS A 700 18.58 -14.27 -23.67
N VAL A 701 18.76 -13.84 -22.42
CA VAL A 701 20.05 -13.33 -21.94
C VAL A 701 21.11 -14.44 -21.98
N LEU A 702 20.79 -15.62 -21.43
CA LEU A 702 21.74 -16.75 -21.43
C LEU A 702 22.04 -17.29 -22.82
N PHE A 703 21.05 -17.35 -23.71
CA PHE A 703 21.23 -17.79 -25.09
C PHE A 703 22.29 -16.98 -25.82
N ASN A 704 22.21 -15.65 -25.73
CA ASN A 704 23.24 -14.77 -26.27
C ASN A 704 24.59 -14.97 -25.61
N CYS A 705 24.62 -15.23 -24.29
CA CYS A 705 25.85 -15.51 -23.58
C CYS A 705 26.53 -16.81 -24.02
N PHE A 706 25.75 -17.87 -24.26
CA PHE A 706 26.26 -19.15 -24.76
C PHE A 706 26.69 -19.05 -26.22
N GLN A 707 25.89 -18.43 -27.09
CA GLN A 707 26.25 -18.25 -28.50
C GLN A 707 27.56 -17.47 -28.69
N LYS A 708 27.73 -16.38 -27.94
CA LYS A 708 28.97 -15.57 -27.98
C LYS A 708 30.12 -16.21 -27.21
N LYS A 709 29.90 -17.32 -26.49
CA LYS A 709 30.85 -17.94 -25.55
C LYS A 709 31.49 -16.89 -24.64
N LEU A 710 30.65 -16.10 -23.98
CA LEU A 710 31.04 -14.86 -23.30
C LEU A 710 32.03 -15.07 -22.13
N LYS A 711 33.33 -15.13 -22.47
CA LYS A 711 34.44 -15.15 -21.50
C LYS A 711 35.03 -13.76 -21.23
N THR A 712 34.74 -12.78 -22.09
CA THR A 712 35.23 -11.40 -21.99
C THR A 712 34.18 -10.47 -21.37
N ARG A 713 34.65 -9.46 -20.63
CA ARG A 713 33.78 -8.47 -19.94
C ARG A 713 33.00 -7.64 -20.95
N ILE A 714 31.67 -7.59 -20.82
CA ILE A 714 30.81 -6.72 -21.64
C ILE A 714 30.16 -5.63 -20.79
N LYS A 715 30.25 -4.38 -21.26
CA LYS A 715 29.66 -3.17 -20.65
C LYS A 715 28.19 -2.94 -21.02
N GLN A 716 27.72 -3.49 -22.15
CA GLN A 716 26.39 -3.25 -22.72
C GLN A 716 25.69 -4.54 -23.16
N LEU A 717 25.65 -5.56 -22.29
CA LEU A 717 25.03 -6.85 -22.62
C LEU A 717 23.55 -6.71 -22.98
N ALA A 718 22.84 -5.78 -22.35
CA ALA A 718 21.44 -5.51 -22.65
C ALA A 718 21.22 -5.00 -24.09
N ASP A 719 22.14 -4.21 -24.64
CA ASP A 719 22.06 -3.73 -26.02
C ASP A 719 22.31 -4.87 -27.01
N TYR A 720 23.34 -5.67 -26.74
CA TYR A 720 23.67 -6.86 -27.52
C TYR A 720 22.50 -7.86 -27.57
N VAL A 721 21.90 -8.19 -26.43
CA VAL A 721 20.74 -9.11 -26.36
C VAL A 721 19.54 -8.55 -27.13
N ARG A 722 19.33 -7.23 -27.13
CA ARG A 722 18.21 -6.61 -27.86
C ARG A 722 18.43 -6.59 -29.37
N GLU A 723 19.68 -6.52 -29.82
CA GLU A 723 20.05 -6.54 -31.24
C GLU A 723 19.97 -7.96 -31.82
N HIS A 724 20.47 -8.96 -31.08
CA HIS A 724 20.60 -10.33 -31.57
C HIS A 724 19.45 -11.26 -31.15
N CYS A 725 18.56 -10.81 -30.27
CA CYS A 725 17.31 -11.49 -30.01
C CYS A 725 16.17 -10.52 -30.22
N SER A 726 15.05 -11.03 -30.73
CA SER A 726 13.80 -10.29 -30.89
C SER A 726 13.15 -9.96 -29.53
N TYR A 727 13.88 -9.28 -28.64
CA TYR A 727 13.39 -8.81 -27.35
C TYR A 727 12.62 -7.51 -27.55
N ARG A 728 11.30 -7.60 -27.41
CA ARG A 728 10.38 -6.51 -27.77
C ARG A 728 9.95 -5.63 -26.59
N HIS A 729 10.47 -5.90 -25.40
CA HIS A 729 10.18 -5.09 -24.21
C HIS A 729 11.26 -4.03 -23.97
N GLY A 730 11.00 -3.12 -23.03
CA GLY A 730 11.93 -2.04 -22.70
C GLY A 730 13.29 -2.55 -22.21
N LYS A 731 14.36 -1.87 -22.61
CA LYS A 731 15.75 -2.15 -22.21
C LYS A 731 15.93 -2.24 -20.68
N GLN A 732 15.16 -1.46 -19.93
CA GLN A 732 15.23 -1.45 -18.46
C GLN A 732 14.89 -2.81 -17.83
N SER A 733 13.98 -3.58 -18.43
CA SER A 733 13.63 -4.92 -17.98
C SER A 733 14.78 -5.90 -18.19
N LEU A 734 15.46 -5.86 -19.34
CA LEU A 734 16.68 -6.64 -19.61
C LEU A 734 17.80 -6.31 -18.63
N CYS A 735 18.02 -5.01 -18.37
CA CYS A 735 19.00 -4.55 -17.40
C CYS A 735 18.75 -5.15 -16.01
N ALA A 736 17.48 -5.17 -15.55
CA ALA A 736 17.12 -5.75 -14.28
C ALA A 736 17.34 -7.27 -14.24
N ILE A 737 17.04 -7.98 -15.33
CA ILE A 737 17.30 -9.43 -15.47
C ILE A 737 18.79 -9.73 -15.35
N ILE A 738 19.64 -9.00 -16.10
CA ILE A 738 21.09 -9.20 -16.09
C ILE A 738 21.66 -8.96 -14.68
N ILE A 739 21.21 -7.89 -14.00
CA ILE A 739 21.60 -7.63 -12.62
C ILE A 739 21.18 -8.79 -11.72
N GLY A 740 19.92 -9.22 -11.80
CA GLY A 740 19.38 -10.32 -10.99
C GLY A 740 20.12 -11.64 -11.19
N LEU A 741 20.51 -11.99 -12.43
CA LEU A 741 21.29 -13.21 -12.72
C LEU A 741 22.73 -13.16 -12.20
N ALA A 742 23.26 -11.97 -11.95
CA ALA A 742 24.64 -11.76 -11.46
C ALA A 742 24.74 -11.57 -9.94
N GLN A 743 23.67 -11.11 -9.28
CA GLN A 743 23.66 -10.82 -7.85
C GLN A 743 24.07 -12.03 -6.99
N ASN A 744 24.97 -11.79 -6.04
CA ASN A 744 25.58 -12.82 -5.20
C ASN A 744 25.60 -12.50 -3.69
N PHE A 745 24.86 -11.48 -3.23
CA PHE A 745 24.74 -11.16 -1.82
C PHE A 745 23.77 -12.12 -1.11
N MET A 746 23.84 -12.19 0.23
CA MET A 746 22.99 -13.11 1.01
C MET A 746 21.50 -12.80 0.80
N GLY A 747 20.74 -13.81 0.37
CA GLY A 747 19.31 -13.70 0.06
C GLY A 747 18.96 -13.49 -1.41
N SER A 748 19.96 -13.38 -2.31
CA SER A 748 19.77 -13.44 -3.78
C SER A 748 19.90 -14.88 -4.32
N ASN A 749 20.84 -15.15 -5.22
CA ASN A 749 21.06 -16.46 -5.83
C ASN A 749 22.04 -17.29 -4.99
N ASN A 750 21.74 -18.58 -4.81
CA ASN A 750 22.75 -19.51 -4.30
C ASN A 750 23.85 -19.72 -5.34
N ILE A 751 23.47 -19.88 -6.62
CA ILE A 751 24.39 -19.94 -7.76
C ILE A 751 24.04 -18.85 -8.77
N ASN A 752 24.89 -17.82 -8.86
CA ASN A 752 24.80 -16.81 -9.91
C ASN A 752 25.27 -17.38 -11.26
N LEU A 753 24.51 -17.11 -12.34
CA LEU A 753 24.85 -17.58 -13.69
C LEU A 753 25.75 -16.58 -14.44
N LEU A 754 25.79 -15.34 -13.96
CA LEU A 754 26.63 -14.26 -14.47
C LEU A 754 27.55 -13.77 -13.36
N GLU A 755 28.74 -13.29 -13.72
CA GLU A 755 29.68 -12.70 -12.76
C GLU A 755 29.33 -11.24 -12.44
N PRO A 756 29.22 -10.84 -11.16
CA PRO A 756 28.96 -9.46 -10.75
C PRO A 756 30.25 -8.62 -10.77
N ILE A 757 30.68 -8.15 -11.94
CA ILE A 757 31.90 -7.33 -12.10
C ILE A 757 31.56 -5.85 -11.97
N GLY A 758 31.63 -5.33 -10.75
CA GLY A 758 31.26 -3.97 -10.38
C GLY A 758 30.20 -3.97 -9.28
N GLN A 759 29.46 -2.86 -9.13
CA GLN A 759 28.43 -2.74 -8.09
C GLN A 759 27.07 -3.28 -8.58
N PHE A 760 26.78 -4.56 -8.31
CA PHE A 760 25.52 -5.23 -8.66
C PHE A 760 24.45 -5.17 -7.55
N GLY A 761 24.68 -4.29 -6.57
CA GLY A 761 23.81 -4.08 -5.43
C GLY A 761 24.25 -4.91 -4.23
N THR A 762 23.82 -4.50 -3.05
CA THR A 762 24.19 -5.10 -1.78
C THR A 762 22.95 -5.44 -0.97
N ARG A 763 23.18 -6.00 0.23
CA ARG A 763 22.14 -6.25 1.22
C ARG A 763 21.60 -4.97 1.89
N ALA A 764 22.08 -3.78 1.50
CA ALA A 764 21.74 -2.55 2.18
C ALA A 764 20.33 -2.03 1.88
N GLN A 765 19.94 -2.01 0.61
CA GLN A 765 18.71 -1.36 0.16
C GLN A 765 17.72 -2.33 -0.48
N ALA A 766 16.47 -2.27 -0.02
CA ALA A 766 15.34 -2.96 -0.62
C ALA A 766 14.87 -2.28 -1.92
N ARG A 767 14.46 -3.05 -2.91
CA ARG A 767 13.78 -2.54 -4.11
C ARG A 767 12.32 -2.22 -3.76
N SER A 768 11.82 -1.07 -4.23
CA SER A 768 10.48 -0.59 -3.85
C SER A 768 9.40 -1.60 -4.26
N LEU A 769 8.49 -1.92 -3.32
CA LEU A 769 7.36 -2.85 -3.42
C LEU A 769 7.69 -4.37 -3.53
N SER A 770 8.96 -4.78 -3.52
CA SER A 770 9.34 -6.21 -3.47
C SER A 770 10.21 -6.55 -2.25
N ILE A 771 10.22 -7.83 -1.84
CA ILE A 771 11.09 -8.37 -0.78
C ILE A 771 12.50 -8.64 -1.36
N GLU A 772 12.93 -7.90 -2.39
CA GLU A 772 14.17 -8.10 -3.13
C GLU A 772 15.20 -7.03 -2.73
N GLY A 773 16.43 -7.45 -2.46
CA GLY A 773 17.56 -6.57 -2.15
C GLY A 773 18.28 -6.06 -3.40
N GLY A 774 19.28 -5.20 -3.23
CA GLY A 774 20.17 -4.77 -4.31
C GLY A 774 19.69 -3.56 -5.13
N LYS A 775 18.83 -2.70 -4.57
CA LYS A 775 18.39 -1.45 -5.24
C LYS A 775 19.54 -0.48 -5.52
N ASP A 776 20.59 -0.57 -4.73
CA ASP A 776 21.85 0.17 -4.83
C ASP A 776 22.78 -0.33 -5.95
N ALA A 777 22.31 -1.26 -6.81
CA ALA A 777 23.02 -1.64 -8.03
C ALA A 777 23.27 -0.42 -8.91
N ALA A 778 24.50 -0.29 -9.40
CA ALA A 778 24.86 0.76 -10.34
C ALA A 778 24.14 0.56 -11.67
N HIS A 779 23.89 1.66 -12.39
CA HIS A 779 23.27 1.61 -13.70
C HIS A 779 24.10 0.72 -14.65
N VAL A 780 23.44 -0.10 -15.47
CA VAL A 780 24.08 -1.13 -16.33
C VAL A 780 25.23 -0.60 -17.20
N ARG A 781 25.16 0.69 -17.59
CA ARG A 781 26.25 1.38 -18.33
C ARG A 781 27.60 1.45 -17.59
N HIS A 782 27.63 1.27 -16.28
CA HIS A 782 28.82 1.38 -15.42
C HIS A 782 29.35 0.03 -14.94
N ILE A 783 28.57 -1.04 -15.11
CA ILE A 783 28.91 -2.39 -14.63
C ILE A 783 29.23 -3.31 -15.80
N HIS A 784 30.04 -4.32 -15.54
CA HIS A 784 30.41 -5.32 -16.52
C HIS A 784 29.94 -6.69 -16.06
N THR A 785 29.74 -7.61 -16.99
CA THR A 785 29.44 -8.99 -16.64
C THR A 785 30.02 -9.95 -17.68
N SER A 786 30.10 -11.22 -17.30
CA SER A 786 30.51 -12.35 -18.12
C SER A 786 29.75 -13.59 -17.64
N LEU A 787 29.78 -14.67 -18.44
CA LEU A 787 29.23 -15.95 -18.00
C LEU A 787 30.04 -16.47 -16.80
N ALA A 788 29.36 -16.98 -15.77
CA ALA A 788 30.02 -17.55 -14.60
C ALA A 788 30.77 -18.84 -14.96
N ASP A 789 31.91 -19.09 -14.32
CA ASP A 789 32.75 -20.27 -14.59
C ASP A 789 31.99 -21.59 -14.33
N ILE A 790 31.01 -21.58 -13.42
CA ILE A 790 30.15 -22.72 -13.09
C ILE A 790 29.04 -22.97 -14.12
N ALA A 791 28.66 -21.99 -14.93
CA ALA A 791 27.49 -22.10 -15.82
C ALA A 791 27.58 -23.25 -16.85
N PRO A 792 28.74 -23.54 -17.49
CA PRO A 792 28.88 -24.69 -18.39
C PRO A 792 28.76 -26.06 -17.70
N PHE A 793 28.97 -26.12 -16.38
CA PHE A 793 28.77 -27.33 -15.57
C PHE A 793 27.31 -27.51 -15.13
N ILE A 794 26.51 -26.44 -15.21
CA ILE A 794 25.06 -26.50 -15.01
C ILE A 794 24.38 -26.81 -16.34
N PHE A 795 24.76 -26.12 -17.40
CA PHE A 795 24.27 -26.28 -18.76
C PHE A 795 25.36 -26.92 -19.63
N HIS A 796 25.36 -28.25 -19.70
CA HIS A 796 26.41 -28.94 -20.44
C HIS A 796 26.30 -28.65 -21.95
N PRO A 797 27.40 -28.30 -22.64
CA PRO A 797 27.38 -27.95 -24.06
C PRO A 797 26.89 -29.05 -25.02
N ALA A 798 26.82 -30.31 -24.57
CA ALA A 798 26.39 -31.45 -25.38
C ALA A 798 24.85 -31.54 -25.45
N ASP A 799 24.14 -30.77 -24.62
CA ASP A 799 22.68 -30.69 -24.67
C ASP A 799 22.18 -29.68 -25.69
N GLU A 800 22.98 -28.67 -26.06
CA GLU A 800 22.55 -27.58 -26.95
C GLU A 800 21.89 -28.10 -28.25
N PRO A 801 22.45 -29.11 -28.96
CA PRO A 801 21.84 -29.64 -30.19
C PRO A 801 20.51 -30.40 -29.97
N LEU A 802 20.19 -30.74 -28.72
CA LEU A 802 18.99 -31.50 -28.35
C LEU A 802 17.82 -30.60 -27.92
N LEU A 803 18.06 -29.29 -27.78
CA LEU A 803 17.06 -28.34 -27.33
C LEU A 803 16.10 -27.96 -28.45
N ALA A 804 14.82 -27.79 -28.10
CA ALA A 804 13.84 -27.21 -29.01
C ALA A 804 13.99 -25.69 -29.03
N TYR A 805 14.37 -25.12 -30.17
CA TYR A 805 14.57 -23.69 -30.33
C TYR A 805 13.32 -22.98 -30.85
N LEU A 806 12.94 -21.90 -30.16
CA LEU A 806 11.93 -20.96 -30.62
C LEU A 806 12.53 -20.08 -31.70
N LYS A 807 11.80 -19.97 -32.80
CA LYS A 807 12.13 -19.06 -33.90
C LYS A 807 11.39 -17.75 -33.72
N SER A 808 12.03 -16.67 -34.12
CA SER A 808 11.38 -15.40 -34.30
C SER A 808 10.34 -15.54 -35.38
N ASP A 809 9.41 -14.61 -35.30
CA ASP A 809 8.53 -14.24 -36.39
C ASP A 809 9.30 -14.23 -37.74
N ASP A 810 10.44 -13.54 -37.83
CA ASP A 810 11.28 -13.49 -39.06
C ASP A 810 12.10 -14.78 -39.35
N GLY A 811 11.88 -15.86 -38.59
CA GLY A 811 12.53 -17.15 -38.78
C GLY A 811 13.90 -17.33 -38.09
N GLN A 812 14.44 -16.30 -37.44
CA GLN A 812 15.72 -16.35 -36.72
C GLN A 812 15.60 -17.12 -35.41
N ILE A 813 16.60 -17.91 -35.02
CA ILE A 813 16.58 -18.59 -33.71
C ILE A 813 16.75 -17.56 -32.59
N ILE A 814 15.82 -17.51 -31.63
CA ILE A 814 15.86 -16.54 -30.52
C ILE A 814 16.34 -17.17 -29.22
N GLU A 815 15.74 -18.27 -28.80
CA GLU A 815 16.00 -18.91 -27.50
C GLU A 815 15.49 -20.34 -27.53
N PRO A 816 16.00 -21.24 -26.68
CA PRO A 816 15.35 -22.53 -26.47
C PRO A 816 14.04 -22.37 -25.70
N GLN A 817 13.08 -23.26 -25.93
CA GLN A 817 11.82 -23.32 -25.17
C GLN A 817 12.09 -23.40 -23.67
N TRP A 818 13.09 -24.19 -23.28
CA TRP A 818 13.73 -24.22 -21.97
C TRP A 818 15.13 -24.81 -22.13
N TYR A 819 16.03 -24.44 -21.23
CA TYR A 819 17.28 -25.17 -21.06
C TYR A 819 17.04 -26.45 -20.23
N ILE A 820 17.99 -27.39 -20.27
CA ILE A 820 17.93 -28.59 -19.44
C ILE A 820 19.18 -28.65 -18.53
N PRO A 821 19.15 -27.96 -17.37
CA PRO A 821 20.30 -27.99 -16.48
C PRO A 821 20.55 -29.40 -15.91
N ILE A 822 21.75 -29.66 -15.41
CA ILE A 822 22.11 -30.94 -14.77
C ILE A 822 21.42 -31.11 -13.40
N VAL A 823 21.04 -29.99 -12.77
CA VAL A 823 20.35 -29.92 -11.47
C VAL A 823 19.15 -28.98 -11.57
N PRO A 824 18.08 -29.16 -10.76
CA PRO A 824 16.90 -28.29 -10.79
C PRO A 824 17.24 -26.91 -10.22
N LEU A 825 17.62 -25.98 -11.09
CA LEU A 825 18.08 -24.65 -10.71
C LEU A 825 17.00 -23.85 -9.96
N LEU A 826 15.72 -24.12 -10.24
CA LEU A 826 14.59 -23.50 -9.54
C LEU A 826 14.60 -23.80 -8.04
N LEU A 827 14.98 -25.02 -7.63
CA LEU A 827 15.11 -25.36 -6.21
C LEU A 827 16.36 -24.71 -5.62
N ILE A 828 17.46 -24.65 -6.37
CA ILE A 828 18.72 -24.09 -5.87
C ILE A 828 18.61 -22.57 -5.64
N ASN A 829 18.12 -21.83 -6.63
CA ASN A 829 18.06 -20.37 -6.60
C ASN A 829 16.73 -19.82 -6.10
N GLY A 830 15.73 -20.69 -5.90
CA GLY A 830 14.36 -20.26 -5.63
C GLY A 830 13.71 -19.59 -6.83
N GLY A 831 12.49 -19.13 -6.64
CA GLY A 831 11.73 -18.46 -7.70
C GLY A 831 10.51 -17.73 -7.19
N GLU A 832 10.39 -16.47 -7.58
CA GLU A 832 9.24 -15.63 -7.27
C GLU A 832 8.61 -15.08 -8.54
N GLY A 833 7.29 -14.98 -8.52
CA GLY A 833 6.52 -14.49 -9.65
C GLY A 833 5.07 -14.28 -9.30
N VAL A 834 4.49 -13.19 -9.77
CA VAL A 834 3.04 -12.93 -9.68
C VAL A 834 2.54 -12.79 -11.10
N GLY A 835 1.71 -13.75 -11.52
CA GLY A 835 1.02 -13.71 -12.81
C GLY A 835 -0.49 -13.63 -12.60
N THR A 836 -1.23 -13.58 -13.70
CA THR A 836 -2.69 -13.50 -13.68
C THR A 836 -3.32 -14.70 -12.95
N GLY A 837 -3.83 -14.44 -11.74
CA GLY A 837 -4.49 -15.42 -10.88
C GLY A 837 -3.55 -16.33 -10.07
N TRP A 838 -2.24 -16.20 -10.21
CA TRP A 838 -1.24 -17.06 -9.58
C TRP A 838 -0.11 -16.27 -8.95
N SER A 839 0.41 -16.77 -7.83
CA SER A 839 1.66 -16.32 -7.25
C SER A 839 2.54 -17.53 -6.96
N SER A 840 3.84 -17.37 -7.12
CA SER A 840 4.85 -18.37 -6.80
C SER A 840 5.79 -17.83 -5.75
N THR A 841 6.06 -18.63 -4.73
CA THR A 841 7.10 -18.37 -3.74
C THR A 841 7.82 -19.68 -3.46
N ILE A 842 8.96 -19.88 -4.12
CA ILE A 842 9.81 -21.06 -3.96
C ILE A 842 11.11 -20.58 -3.28
N PRO A 843 11.44 -21.09 -2.08
CA PRO A 843 12.67 -20.73 -1.39
C PRO A 843 13.88 -21.41 -2.03
N ASN A 844 15.07 -20.94 -1.64
CA ASN A 844 16.32 -21.51 -2.07
C ASN A 844 16.65 -22.77 -1.24
N TYR A 845 17.31 -23.75 -1.87
CA TYR A 845 17.80 -24.97 -1.25
C TYR A 845 19.30 -25.16 -1.51
N ASN A 846 19.94 -25.97 -0.66
CA ASN A 846 21.36 -26.25 -0.75
C ASN A 846 21.67 -27.10 -2.00
N PRO A 847 22.60 -26.68 -2.88
CA PRO A 847 23.01 -27.46 -4.05
C PRO A 847 23.46 -28.88 -3.72
N LEU A 848 24.13 -29.08 -2.57
CA LEU A 848 24.64 -30.39 -2.17
C LEU A 848 23.51 -31.36 -1.80
N ASP A 849 22.47 -30.85 -1.13
CA ASP A 849 21.31 -31.66 -0.73
C ASP A 849 20.50 -32.08 -1.96
N VAL A 850 20.37 -31.18 -2.94
CA VAL A 850 19.73 -31.47 -4.23
C VAL A 850 20.51 -32.54 -5.00
N ILE A 851 21.84 -32.43 -5.08
CA ILE A 851 22.70 -33.44 -5.75
C ILE A 851 22.57 -34.80 -5.06
N GLU A 852 22.59 -34.84 -3.73
CA GLU A 852 22.46 -36.08 -2.97
C GLU A 852 21.09 -36.75 -3.19
N ASN A 853 20.00 -35.97 -3.21
CA ASN A 853 18.67 -36.49 -3.51
C ASN A 853 18.55 -37.03 -4.95
N LEU A 854 19.19 -36.38 -5.93
CA LEU A 854 19.26 -36.91 -7.31
C LEU A 854 20.02 -38.23 -7.36
N LYS A 855 21.17 -38.34 -6.67
CA LYS A 855 21.94 -39.59 -6.56
C LYS A 855 21.14 -40.71 -5.90
N ARG A 856 20.36 -40.40 -4.86
CA ARG A 856 19.47 -41.39 -4.23
C ARG A 856 18.42 -41.89 -5.21
N LYS A 857 17.77 -41.00 -5.98
CA LYS A 857 16.82 -41.40 -7.02
C LYS A 857 17.44 -42.27 -8.11
N MET A 858 18.63 -41.90 -8.60
CA MET A 858 19.36 -42.73 -9.59
C MET A 858 19.67 -44.14 -9.05
N ASN A 859 19.88 -44.27 -7.74
CA ASN A 859 20.12 -45.54 -7.07
C ASN A 859 18.84 -46.24 -6.56
N GLY A 860 17.64 -45.77 -6.93
CA GLY A 860 16.36 -46.35 -6.50
C GLY A 860 16.05 -46.18 -5.00
N ARG A 861 16.70 -45.23 -4.32
CA ARG A 861 16.50 -44.93 -2.89
C ARG A 861 15.54 -43.76 -2.70
N GLU A 862 14.84 -43.74 -1.57
CA GLU A 862 13.98 -42.60 -1.20
C GLU A 862 14.78 -41.32 -0.95
N THR A 863 14.22 -40.19 -1.37
CA THR A 863 14.76 -38.85 -1.12
C THR A 863 14.52 -38.42 0.32
N PHE A 864 15.47 -37.70 0.93
CA PHE A 864 15.26 -37.09 2.24
C PHE A 864 14.62 -35.69 2.08
N LYS A 865 13.91 -35.26 3.12
CA LYS A 865 13.26 -33.95 3.15
C LYS A 865 14.29 -32.82 3.18
N MET A 866 14.25 -31.94 2.19
CA MET A 866 15.17 -30.79 2.10
C MET A 866 14.66 -29.62 2.94
N THR A 867 15.59 -28.86 3.54
CA THR A 867 15.28 -27.64 4.29
C THR A 867 15.75 -26.40 3.51
N PRO A 868 15.00 -25.28 3.56
CA PRO A 868 15.42 -24.04 2.91
C PRO A 868 16.80 -23.60 3.39
N TRP A 869 17.64 -23.15 2.46
CA TRP A 869 19.03 -22.79 2.71
C TRP A 869 19.50 -21.67 1.78
N TYR A 870 20.27 -20.73 2.33
CA TYR A 870 20.76 -19.54 1.64
C TYR A 870 22.27 -19.41 1.79
N ARG A 871 22.98 -19.19 0.67
CA ARG A 871 24.43 -19.04 0.66
C ARG A 871 24.89 -17.90 1.56
N GLY A 872 25.78 -18.21 2.50
CA GLY A 872 26.42 -17.24 3.40
C GLY A 872 25.56 -16.77 4.58
N PHE A 873 24.35 -17.29 4.75
CA PHE A 873 23.51 -17.00 5.92
C PHE A 873 24.07 -17.69 7.17
N LYS A 874 24.30 -16.92 8.25
CA LYS A 874 24.88 -17.45 9.50
C LYS A 874 23.85 -17.81 10.57
N GLY A 875 22.61 -17.35 10.41
CA GLY A 875 21.52 -17.58 11.37
C GLY A 875 20.96 -18.99 11.32
N THR A 876 19.80 -19.19 11.95
CA THR A 876 19.16 -20.52 12.03
C THR A 876 17.86 -20.58 11.25
N ILE A 877 17.62 -21.71 10.59
CA ILE A 877 16.36 -22.03 9.90
C ILE A 877 15.81 -23.29 10.54
N ILE A 878 14.69 -23.16 11.27
CA ILE A 878 14.13 -24.25 12.09
C ILE A 878 12.73 -24.58 11.56
N PRO A 879 12.42 -25.85 11.25
CA PRO A 879 11.07 -26.26 10.88
C PRO A 879 10.11 -26.12 12.08
N ILE A 880 8.99 -25.44 11.88
CA ILE A 880 7.91 -25.32 12.89
C ILE A 880 6.77 -26.29 12.57
N SER A 881 6.44 -26.42 11.28
CA SER A 881 5.36 -27.28 10.78
C SER A 881 5.77 -27.84 9.42
N HIS A 882 4.92 -28.67 8.81
CA HIS A 882 5.20 -29.29 7.52
C HIS A 882 5.61 -28.27 6.43
N ASP A 883 4.96 -27.08 6.43
CA ASP A 883 5.08 -26.06 5.38
C ASP A 883 5.61 -24.69 5.86
N LYS A 884 6.16 -24.62 7.08
CA LYS A 884 6.59 -23.35 7.69
C LYS A 884 7.89 -23.48 8.47
N TYR A 885 8.82 -22.57 8.20
CA TYR A 885 10.14 -22.51 8.82
C TYR A 885 10.33 -21.16 9.53
N LYS A 886 10.84 -21.19 10.77
CA LYS A 886 11.33 -20.01 11.49
C LYS A 886 12.71 -19.67 10.95
N VAL A 887 12.92 -18.44 10.53
CA VAL A 887 14.24 -17.90 10.17
C VAL A 887 14.64 -16.88 11.21
N ALA A 888 15.66 -17.21 12.01
CA ALA A 888 16.15 -16.35 13.06
C ALA A 888 17.54 -15.79 12.72
N GLY A 889 17.70 -14.47 12.92
CA GLY A 889 19.00 -13.80 12.89
C GLY A 889 19.86 -14.15 14.10
N ILE A 890 20.98 -13.45 14.27
CA ILE A 890 21.88 -13.63 15.42
C ILE A 890 21.91 -12.35 16.24
N ILE A 891 21.54 -12.46 17.50
CA ILE A 891 21.69 -11.41 18.52
C ILE A 891 22.43 -11.98 19.73
N LYS A 892 23.38 -11.22 20.27
CA LYS A 892 24.16 -11.58 21.45
C LYS A 892 24.12 -10.42 22.45
N LYS A 893 23.89 -10.73 23.72
CA LYS A 893 24.04 -9.76 24.81
C LYS A 893 25.53 -9.60 25.12
N THR A 894 26.05 -8.38 24.99
CA THR A 894 27.47 -8.06 25.24
C THR A 894 27.71 -7.45 26.62
N SER A 895 26.72 -6.76 27.19
CA SER A 895 26.76 -6.23 28.57
C SER A 895 25.34 -6.18 29.17
N PRO A 896 25.17 -5.83 30.46
CA PRO A 896 23.85 -5.65 31.07
C PRO A 896 22.95 -4.64 30.36
N THR A 897 23.53 -3.76 29.53
CA THR A 897 22.85 -2.66 28.83
C THR A 897 23.10 -2.65 27.31
N SER A 898 23.80 -3.65 26.77
CA SER A 898 24.14 -3.67 25.33
C SER A 898 23.89 -5.02 24.66
N VAL A 899 23.40 -4.94 23.43
CA VAL A 899 23.20 -6.09 22.54
C VAL A 899 23.87 -5.85 21.19
N GLU A 900 24.36 -6.93 20.61
CA GLU A 900 25.04 -6.94 19.32
C GLU A 900 24.31 -7.87 18.35
N ILE A 901 23.91 -7.34 17.20
CA ILE A 901 23.22 -8.07 16.14
C ILE A 901 24.22 -8.36 15.03
N ASN A 902 24.51 -9.63 14.78
CA ASN A 902 25.51 -10.09 13.81
C ASN A 902 24.91 -10.62 12.50
N GLU A 903 23.61 -10.85 12.47
CA GLU A 903 22.91 -11.40 11.30
C GLU A 903 21.43 -11.00 11.36
N LEU A 904 20.89 -10.46 10.27
CA LEU A 904 19.44 -10.25 10.12
C LEU A 904 18.80 -11.48 9.48
N PRO A 905 17.49 -11.72 9.66
CA PRO A 905 16.79 -12.78 8.94
C PRO A 905 16.96 -12.66 7.43
N VAL A 906 16.82 -13.80 6.73
CA VAL A 906 16.85 -13.85 5.28
C VAL A 906 15.82 -12.86 4.70
N ARG A 907 16.26 -12.10 3.68
CA ARG A 907 15.49 -11.01 3.03
C ARG A 907 15.02 -9.88 3.96
N SER A 908 15.73 -9.69 5.08
CA SER A 908 15.70 -8.44 5.85
C SER A 908 16.95 -7.62 5.51
N TRP A 909 16.74 -6.33 5.22
CA TRP A 909 17.75 -5.43 4.66
C TRP A 909 18.19 -4.39 5.71
N THR A 910 19.42 -3.87 5.60
CA THR A 910 19.97 -3.01 6.66
C THR A 910 19.30 -1.64 6.76
N GLN A 911 18.93 -1.00 5.65
CA GLN A 911 18.29 0.32 5.69
C GLN A 911 16.88 0.29 6.33
N PRO A 912 15.94 -0.59 5.93
CA PRO A 912 14.65 -0.70 6.63
C PRO A 912 14.79 -1.09 8.10
N PHE A 913 15.83 -1.87 8.44
CA PHE A 913 16.12 -2.21 9.83
C PHE A 913 16.65 -0.99 10.61
N LYS A 914 17.47 -0.15 9.98
CA LYS A 914 17.91 1.13 10.53
C LYS A 914 16.74 2.08 10.78
N ASP A 915 15.85 2.24 9.79
CA ASP A 915 14.64 3.07 9.94
C ASP A 915 13.79 2.59 11.13
N TYR A 916 13.74 1.27 11.38
CA TYR A 916 13.10 0.71 12.56
C TYR A 916 13.84 1.06 13.86
N LEU A 917 15.17 0.98 13.92
CA LEU A 917 15.93 1.40 15.09
C LEU A 917 15.76 2.91 15.38
N GLU A 918 15.71 3.75 14.34
CA GLU A 918 15.45 5.19 14.48
C GLU A 918 14.07 5.49 15.05
N SER A 919 13.05 4.70 14.68
CA SER A 919 11.72 4.80 15.30
C SER A 919 11.70 4.43 16.79
N LEU A 920 12.67 3.65 17.27
CA LEU A 920 12.83 3.32 18.69
C LEU A 920 13.61 4.39 19.47
N LEU A 921 14.27 5.33 18.78
CA LEU A 921 14.96 6.50 19.35
C LEU A 921 14.05 7.73 19.48
N SER A 922 12.98 7.83 18.69
CA SER A 922 12.20 9.06 18.52
C SER A 922 10.72 8.85 18.79
N ASP A 923 10.33 8.99 20.07
CA ASP A 923 8.95 9.30 20.47
C ASP A 923 8.98 10.66 21.16
N GLU A 924 8.52 11.74 20.49
CA GLU A 924 8.57 13.12 21.01
C GLU A 924 7.77 13.32 22.33
N ASP A 925 7.01 12.30 22.76
CA ASP A 925 6.17 12.31 23.98
C ASP A 925 6.48 11.16 24.98
N LYS A 926 7.53 10.33 24.77
CA LYS A 926 7.90 9.22 25.68
C LYS A 926 9.41 9.02 25.80
N GLU A 927 9.85 8.35 26.88
CA GLU A 927 11.24 7.92 26.99
C GLU A 927 11.62 6.94 25.86
N PRO A 928 12.74 7.15 25.16
CA PRO A 928 13.15 6.32 24.04
C PRO A 928 13.49 4.90 24.49
N PHE A 929 13.15 3.91 23.68
CA PHE A 929 13.33 2.49 24.03
C PHE A 929 14.80 2.07 23.96
N ILE A 930 15.54 2.61 22.98
CA ILE A 930 16.99 2.45 22.87
C ILE A 930 17.66 3.81 23.15
N LYS A 931 18.85 3.80 23.78
CA LYS A 931 19.63 5.02 24.05
C LYS A 931 20.41 5.46 22.82
N SER A 932 21.08 4.50 22.19
CA SER A 932 21.93 4.74 21.02
C SER A 932 22.12 3.43 20.24
N TYR A 933 22.56 3.53 18.99
CA TYR A 933 23.09 2.40 18.26
C TYR A 933 24.31 2.82 17.42
N LYS A 934 25.20 1.87 17.16
CA LYS A 934 26.39 2.03 16.29
C LYS A 934 26.32 1.03 15.14
N GLU A 935 26.60 1.53 13.95
CA GLU A 935 26.67 0.74 12.72
C GLU A 935 28.11 0.28 12.50
N CYS A 936 28.35 -1.03 12.53
CA CYS A 936 29.68 -1.62 12.27
C CYS A 936 29.63 -2.64 11.12
N HIS A 937 28.56 -2.62 10.32
CA HIS A 937 28.37 -3.55 9.22
C HIS A 937 29.20 -3.16 7.99
N THR A 938 29.52 -4.15 7.15
CA THR A 938 30.18 -3.96 5.86
C THR A 938 29.22 -4.34 4.72
N HIS A 939 29.70 -4.30 3.47
CA HIS A 939 28.91 -4.76 2.33
C HIS A 939 28.60 -6.28 2.34
N THR A 940 29.33 -7.07 3.16
CA THR A 940 29.17 -8.54 3.29
C THR A 940 28.78 -9.00 4.69
N SER A 941 29.14 -8.27 5.74
CA SER A 941 28.87 -8.62 7.14
C SER A 941 27.86 -7.66 7.77
N ILE A 942 26.99 -8.19 8.65
CA ILE A 942 26.08 -7.38 9.46
C ILE A 942 26.62 -7.27 10.89
N GLN A 943 26.58 -6.06 11.43
CA GLN A 943 26.93 -5.76 12.81
C GLN A 943 26.26 -4.46 13.25
N PHE A 944 25.34 -4.56 14.23
CA PHE A 944 24.75 -3.41 14.92
C PHE A 944 24.98 -3.57 16.41
N LYS A 945 25.53 -2.54 17.06
CA LYS A 945 25.68 -2.48 18.52
C LYS A 945 24.64 -1.53 19.07
N ILE A 946 23.75 -2.01 19.93
CA ILE A 946 22.60 -1.25 20.46
C ILE A 946 22.76 -1.12 21.97
N GLU A 947 22.57 0.09 22.48
CA GLU A 947 22.62 0.42 23.91
C GLU A 947 21.21 0.73 24.43
N LEU A 948 20.84 0.14 25.57
CA LEU A 948 19.55 0.30 26.26
C LEU A 948 19.76 0.77 27.71
N SER A 949 18.70 1.22 28.38
CA SER A 949 18.69 1.31 29.85
C SER A 949 18.48 -0.09 30.47
N GLU A 950 18.86 -0.27 31.73
CA GLU A 950 18.70 -1.57 32.42
C GLU A 950 17.23 -2.00 32.50
N GLU A 951 16.31 -1.05 32.72
CA GLU A 951 14.87 -1.31 32.75
C GLU A 951 14.37 -1.80 31.37
N LYS A 952 14.78 -1.12 30.29
CA LYS A 952 14.39 -1.49 28.92
C LYS A 952 15.07 -2.77 28.44
N MET A 953 16.25 -3.09 28.95
CA MET A 953 16.90 -4.38 28.69
C MET A 953 16.10 -5.53 29.30
N LYS A 954 15.64 -5.41 30.55
CA LYS A 954 14.76 -6.42 31.18
C LYS A 954 13.43 -6.55 30.43
N GLU A 955 12.87 -5.44 29.97
CA GLU A 955 11.67 -5.44 29.12
C GLU A 955 11.92 -6.21 27.81
N ALA A 956 13.03 -5.95 27.12
CA ALA A 956 13.41 -6.65 25.88
C ALA A 956 13.71 -8.14 26.10
N GLU A 957 14.28 -8.52 27.25
CA GLU A 957 14.51 -9.91 27.62
C GLU A 957 13.20 -10.66 27.91
N SER A 958 12.22 -9.99 28.54
CA SER A 958 10.91 -10.58 28.81
C SER A 958 10.11 -10.89 27.54
N GLU A 959 10.25 -10.06 26.50
CA GLU A 959 9.64 -10.25 25.17
C GLU A 959 10.45 -11.24 24.28
N GLY A 960 11.71 -11.47 24.65
CA GLY A 960 12.71 -12.17 23.84
C GLY A 960 13.43 -11.23 22.88
N LEU A 961 14.76 -11.16 22.98
CA LEU A 961 15.60 -10.24 22.20
C LEU A 961 15.40 -10.39 20.68
N GLU A 962 15.22 -11.62 20.19
CA GLU A 962 14.96 -11.88 18.77
C GLU A 962 13.63 -11.26 18.30
N ASN A 963 12.58 -11.34 19.12
CA ASN A 963 11.26 -10.82 18.77
C ASN A 963 11.25 -9.30 18.81
N LYS A 964 11.83 -8.70 19.87
CA LYS A 964 11.87 -7.24 20.06
C LYS A 964 12.56 -6.54 18.90
N PHE A 965 13.70 -7.07 18.47
CA PHE A 965 14.49 -6.50 17.38
C PHE A 965 14.08 -7.05 16.00
N LYS A 966 12.90 -7.67 15.85
CA LYS A 966 12.39 -8.18 14.57
C LYS A 966 13.40 -9.09 13.84
N LEU A 967 14.16 -9.87 14.60
CA LEU A 967 15.15 -10.84 14.10
C LEU A 967 14.55 -12.23 13.87
N VAL A 968 13.23 -12.31 13.76
CA VAL A 968 12.50 -13.54 13.40
C VAL A 968 11.62 -13.25 12.20
N ASN A 969 11.80 -14.04 11.14
CA ASN A 969 10.90 -14.07 9.99
C ASN A 969 10.45 -15.51 9.72
N TYR A 970 9.50 -15.69 8.81
CA TYR A 970 8.96 -17.00 8.46
C TYR A 970 9.02 -17.24 6.96
N ILE A 971 9.49 -18.43 6.57
CA ILE A 971 9.39 -18.93 5.19
C ILE A 971 8.27 -19.95 5.14
N SER A 972 7.37 -19.83 4.16
CA SER A 972 6.36 -20.84 3.87
C SER A 972 6.65 -21.53 2.55
N THR A 973 6.51 -22.86 2.52
CA THR A 973 6.59 -23.70 1.31
C THR A 973 5.21 -24.07 0.77
N SER A 974 4.13 -23.45 1.28
CA SER A 974 2.75 -23.77 0.90
C SER A 974 2.35 -23.29 -0.52
N ASN A 975 3.17 -22.45 -1.16
CA ASN A 975 2.85 -21.78 -2.43
C ASN A 975 3.92 -21.97 -3.50
N MET A 976 4.32 -23.23 -3.74
CA MET A 976 5.26 -23.61 -4.81
C MET A 976 4.50 -23.81 -6.12
N VAL A 977 4.53 -22.80 -6.99
CA VAL A 977 3.80 -22.78 -8.26
C VAL A 977 4.77 -22.52 -9.39
N CYS A 978 4.85 -23.40 -10.39
CA CYS A 978 5.70 -23.17 -11.55
C CYS A 978 5.08 -23.75 -12.83
N CYS A 979 5.66 -23.39 -13.97
CA CYS A 979 5.27 -23.99 -15.25
C CYS A 979 5.86 -25.39 -15.36
N ASP A 980 5.02 -26.38 -15.65
CA ASP A 980 5.41 -27.77 -15.91
C ASP A 980 6.11 -27.94 -17.27
N LYS A 981 6.44 -29.19 -17.64
CA LYS A 981 7.07 -29.51 -18.94
C LYS A 981 6.26 -29.08 -20.17
N ASN A 982 4.95 -28.88 -20.03
CA ASN A 982 4.02 -28.45 -21.07
C ASN A 982 3.71 -26.95 -21.00
N LEU A 983 4.47 -26.17 -20.21
CA LEU A 983 4.25 -24.74 -19.96
C LEU A 983 2.90 -24.42 -19.32
N ARG A 984 2.30 -25.36 -18.59
CA ARG A 984 1.07 -25.16 -17.81
C ARG A 984 1.42 -24.91 -16.35
N ILE A 985 0.64 -24.05 -15.70
CA ILE A 985 0.87 -23.71 -14.30
C ILE A 985 0.38 -24.84 -13.39
N ARG A 986 1.26 -25.36 -12.57
CA ARG A 986 0.97 -26.40 -11.57
C ARG A 986 1.45 -25.96 -10.19
N LYS A 987 0.68 -26.34 -9.17
CA LYS A 987 1.06 -26.21 -7.76
C LYS A 987 1.65 -27.54 -7.29
N TYR A 988 2.80 -27.47 -6.61
CA TYR A 988 3.50 -28.60 -6.01
C TYR A 988 3.37 -28.54 -4.48
N HIS A 989 3.36 -29.71 -3.83
CA HIS A 989 3.19 -29.81 -2.38
C HIS A 989 4.53 -29.90 -1.64
N SER A 990 5.58 -30.41 -2.29
CA SER A 990 6.91 -30.52 -1.70
C SER A 990 8.01 -30.26 -2.75
N PRO A 991 9.22 -29.83 -2.34
CA PRO A 991 10.34 -29.69 -3.25
C PRO A 991 10.82 -31.05 -3.79
N GLU A 992 10.55 -32.15 -3.10
CA GLU A 992 10.84 -33.52 -3.57
C GLU A 992 9.92 -33.95 -4.73
N GLU A 993 8.65 -33.50 -4.74
CA GLU A 993 7.73 -33.68 -5.89
C GLU A 993 8.30 -32.98 -7.13
N MET A 994 8.75 -31.73 -6.97
CA MET A 994 9.39 -30.95 -8.04
C MET A 994 10.67 -31.62 -8.56
N LEU A 995 11.52 -32.11 -7.64
CA LEU A 995 12.74 -32.83 -7.98
C LEU A 995 12.44 -34.12 -8.75
N GLY A 996 11.31 -34.78 -8.47
CA GLY A 996 10.87 -35.96 -9.20
C GLY A 996 10.47 -35.70 -10.64
N GLU A 997 9.61 -34.72 -10.88
CA GLU A 997 9.22 -34.39 -12.25
C GLU A 997 10.42 -33.88 -13.08
N PHE A 998 11.33 -33.11 -12.46
CA PHE A 998 12.59 -32.73 -13.11
C PHE A 998 13.47 -33.95 -13.43
N TYR A 999 13.56 -34.92 -12.51
CA TYR A 999 14.39 -36.12 -12.67
C TYR A 999 14.01 -36.92 -13.91
N GLU A 1000 12.71 -37.15 -14.12
CA GLU A 1000 12.19 -37.90 -15.28
C GLU A 1000 12.60 -37.24 -16.59
N VAL A 1001 12.34 -35.93 -16.74
CA VAL A 1001 12.69 -35.17 -17.94
C VAL A 1001 14.20 -35.17 -18.16
N ARG A 1002 14.99 -35.00 -17.10
CA ARG A 1002 16.44 -34.93 -17.22
C ARG A 1002 17.06 -36.28 -17.61
N LEU A 1003 16.54 -37.39 -17.09
CA LEU A 1003 16.98 -38.73 -17.45
C LEU A 1003 16.73 -39.02 -18.94
N GLU A 1004 15.56 -38.65 -19.47
CA GLU A 1004 15.26 -38.75 -20.91
C GLU A 1004 16.27 -37.98 -21.76
N TYR A 1005 16.71 -36.80 -21.31
CA TYR A 1005 17.74 -36.03 -22.01
C TYR A 1005 19.13 -36.65 -21.93
N TYR A 1006 19.47 -37.38 -20.87
CA TYR A 1006 20.72 -38.15 -20.83
C TYR A 1006 20.71 -39.33 -21.81
N VAL A 1007 19.55 -39.97 -22.02
CA VAL A 1007 19.39 -40.98 -23.08
C VAL A 1007 19.66 -40.35 -24.45
N LYS A 1008 18.96 -39.24 -24.76
CA LYS A 1008 19.15 -38.49 -26.01
C LYS A 1008 20.59 -38.01 -26.19
N ARG A 1009 21.24 -37.56 -25.11
CA ARG A 1009 22.64 -37.12 -25.13
C ARG A 1009 23.59 -38.27 -25.39
N LYS A 1010 23.43 -39.41 -24.73
CA LYS A 1010 24.26 -40.60 -24.97
C LYS A 1010 24.17 -41.01 -26.44
N GLU A 1011 22.95 -41.08 -26.99
CA GLU A 1011 22.72 -41.39 -28.41
C GLU A 1011 23.35 -40.36 -29.34
N TRP A 1012 23.26 -39.07 -29.02
CA TRP A 1012 23.88 -38.01 -29.82
C TRP A 1012 25.41 -38.09 -29.77
N LEU A 1013 26.02 -38.24 -28.59
CA LEU A 1013 27.47 -38.37 -28.44
C LEU A 1013 27.99 -39.62 -29.16
N LEU A 1014 27.30 -40.76 -29.06
CA LEU A 1014 27.64 -41.97 -29.80
C LEU A 1014 27.57 -41.73 -31.32
N ARG A 1015 26.49 -41.09 -31.81
CA ARG A 1015 26.38 -40.72 -33.24
C ARG A 1015 27.52 -39.83 -33.69
N GLN A 1016 27.91 -38.83 -32.90
CA GLN A 1016 29.04 -37.94 -33.25
C GLN A 1016 30.39 -38.68 -33.27
N LEU A 1017 30.64 -39.58 -32.31
CA LEU A 1017 31.87 -40.38 -32.30
C LEU A 1017 31.93 -41.37 -33.46
N VAL A 1018 30.83 -42.08 -33.73
CA VAL A 1018 30.70 -42.99 -34.88
C VAL A 1018 30.93 -42.24 -36.19
N ARG A 1019 30.30 -41.07 -36.36
CA ARG A 1019 30.49 -40.23 -37.54
C ARG A 1019 31.93 -39.74 -37.67
N LYS A 1020 32.55 -39.29 -36.58
CA LYS A 1020 33.97 -38.89 -36.57
C LYS A 1020 34.86 -40.07 -36.99
N LYS A 1021 34.56 -41.29 -36.54
CA LYS A 1021 35.27 -42.50 -36.95
C LYS A 1021 35.09 -42.76 -38.45
N GLU A 1022 33.85 -42.72 -38.96
CA GLU A 1022 33.55 -42.92 -40.38
C GLU A 1022 34.25 -41.86 -41.27
N ASN A 1023 34.25 -40.60 -40.84
CA ASN A 1023 34.96 -39.53 -41.55
C ASN A 1023 36.48 -39.75 -41.56
N LEU A 1024 37.07 -40.23 -40.46
CA LEU A 1024 38.50 -40.56 -40.40
C LEU A 1024 38.84 -41.79 -41.26
N GLU A 1025 37.98 -42.80 -41.27
CA GLU A 1025 38.13 -43.99 -42.13
C GLU A 1025 38.05 -43.58 -43.62
N ASN A 1026 37.10 -42.72 -43.98
CA ASN A 1026 36.99 -42.15 -45.33
C ASN A 1026 38.21 -41.29 -45.70
N LYS A 1027 38.74 -40.48 -44.76
CA LYS A 1027 39.96 -39.69 -45.01
C LYS A 1027 41.18 -40.58 -45.23
N ALA A 1028 41.38 -41.60 -44.40
CA ALA A 1028 42.50 -42.53 -44.57
C ALA A 1028 42.39 -43.30 -45.90
N HIS A 1029 41.18 -43.71 -46.28
CA HIS A 1029 40.90 -44.36 -47.56
C HIS A 1029 41.18 -43.43 -48.75
N PHE A 1030 40.67 -42.20 -48.70
CA PHE A 1030 40.89 -41.19 -49.74
C PHE A 1030 42.36 -40.79 -49.90
N LEU A 1031 43.08 -40.58 -48.80
CA LEU A 1031 44.51 -40.27 -48.83
C LEU A 1031 45.32 -41.41 -49.46
N ARG A 1032 44.97 -42.66 -49.15
CA ARG A 1032 45.61 -43.84 -49.75
C ARG A 1032 45.35 -43.91 -51.25
N GLU A 1033 44.09 -43.81 -51.69
CA GLU A 1033 43.75 -43.81 -53.12
C GLU A 1033 44.35 -42.61 -53.90
N MET A 1034 44.52 -41.46 -53.26
CA MET A 1034 45.18 -40.29 -53.85
C MET A 1034 46.71 -40.48 -54.00
N ILE A 1035 47.38 -41.11 -53.03
CA ILE A 1035 48.81 -41.45 -53.11
C ILE A 1035 49.05 -42.55 -54.15
N ASP A 1036 48.18 -43.56 -54.17
CA ASP A 1036 48.25 -44.70 -55.11
C ASP A 1036 47.81 -44.32 -56.54
N GLY A 1037 47.39 -43.07 -56.77
CA GLY A 1037 46.97 -42.57 -58.09
C GLY A 1037 45.62 -43.10 -58.59
N THR A 1038 44.83 -43.73 -57.72
CA THR A 1038 43.54 -44.35 -58.02
C THR A 1038 42.39 -43.33 -58.08
N ILE A 1039 42.54 -42.18 -57.44
CA ILE A 1039 41.69 -40.99 -57.60
C ILE A 1039 42.54 -39.85 -58.15
N VAL A 1040 42.09 -39.23 -59.24
CA VAL A 1040 42.74 -38.06 -59.86
C VAL A 1040 41.78 -36.89 -59.83
N LEU A 1041 42.21 -35.78 -59.21
CA LEU A 1041 41.43 -34.53 -59.08
C LEU A 1041 41.75 -33.49 -60.16
N HIS A 1042 42.91 -33.60 -60.81
CA HIS A 1042 43.38 -32.59 -61.78
C HIS A 1042 42.59 -32.68 -63.10
N ASN A 1043 42.26 -31.53 -63.68
CA ASN A 1043 41.58 -31.38 -64.98
C ASN A 1043 40.24 -32.15 -65.11
N ARG A 1044 39.46 -32.26 -64.03
CA ARG A 1044 38.12 -32.88 -64.02
C ARG A 1044 37.05 -31.93 -63.50
N LYS A 1045 35.80 -32.11 -63.96
CA LYS A 1045 34.67 -31.34 -63.44
C LYS A 1045 34.34 -31.85 -62.03
N LYS A 1046 34.04 -30.92 -61.12
CA LYS A 1046 33.68 -31.23 -59.72
C LYS A 1046 32.53 -32.25 -59.62
N ARG A 1047 31.54 -32.17 -60.52
CA ARG A 1047 30.40 -33.11 -60.59
C ARG A 1047 30.83 -34.56 -60.85
N ASP A 1048 31.82 -34.77 -61.71
CA ASP A 1048 32.29 -36.11 -62.08
C ASP A 1048 33.07 -36.74 -60.91
N ILE A 1049 33.85 -35.92 -60.18
CA ILE A 1049 34.56 -36.33 -58.96
C ILE A 1049 33.57 -36.74 -57.86
N LEU A 1050 32.51 -35.94 -57.65
CA LEU A 1050 31.48 -36.25 -56.65
C LEU A 1050 30.74 -37.55 -56.99
N THR A 1051 30.45 -37.79 -58.28
CA THR A 1051 29.80 -39.02 -58.74
C THR A 1051 30.70 -40.25 -58.54
N GLU A 1052 32.01 -40.12 -58.77
CA GLU A 1052 32.98 -41.20 -58.51
C GLU A 1052 33.10 -41.53 -57.02
N LEU A 1053 33.12 -40.50 -56.14
CA LEU A 1053 33.16 -40.71 -54.69
C LEU A 1053 31.90 -41.44 -54.19
N GLU A 1054 30.73 -41.11 -54.74
CA GLU A 1054 29.48 -41.79 -54.44
C GLU A 1054 29.51 -43.26 -54.92
N GLN A 1055 29.99 -43.52 -56.13
CA GLN A 1055 30.12 -44.88 -56.68
C GLN A 1055 31.11 -45.75 -55.92
N LYS A 1056 32.22 -45.18 -55.43
CA LYS A 1056 33.22 -45.86 -54.59
C LYS A 1056 32.76 -46.05 -53.14
N GLY A 1057 31.55 -45.62 -52.79
CA GLY A 1057 30.94 -45.85 -51.47
C GLY A 1057 31.45 -44.93 -50.36
N TYR A 1058 32.07 -43.79 -50.69
CA TYR A 1058 32.41 -42.80 -49.68
C TYR A 1058 31.15 -42.22 -49.05
N LYS A 1059 31.11 -42.17 -47.72
CA LYS A 1059 29.99 -41.57 -46.98
C LYS A 1059 30.12 -40.05 -46.94
N THR A 1060 29.00 -39.34 -47.02
CA THR A 1060 28.98 -37.87 -46.91
C THR A 1060 29.04 -37.42 -45.46
N ASP A 1061 29.71 -36.29 -45.20
CA ASP A 1061 29.71 -35.60 -43.90
C ASP A 1061 28.48 -34.69 -43.72
N VAL A 1062 27.33 -35.05 -44.30
CA VAL A 1062 26.05 -34.37 -44.05
C VAL A 1062 25.13 -35.40 -43.42
N ASP A 1063 24.55 -35.04 -42.27
CA ASP A 1063 23.59 -35.90 -41.60
C ASP A 1063 22.26 -35.86 -42.36
N THR A 1064 21.93 -36.93 -43.07
CA THR A 1064 20.61 -37.06 -43.71
C THR A 1064 19.48 -37.23 -42.69
N LYS A 1065 19.77 -37.35 -41.38
CA LYS A 1065 18.78 -37.54 -40.29
C LYS A 1065 18.76 -36.45 -39.20
N VAL A 1066 19.57 -35.40 -39.27
CA VAL A 1066 19.58 -34.31 -38.24
C VAL A 1066 18.75 -33.09 -38.63
N TYR A 1067 18.20 -33.06 -39.85
CA TYR A 1067 16.97 -32.31 -40.10
C TYR A 1067 15.79 -33.21 -39.75
N PRO A 1068 14.79 -32.74 -38.98
CA PRO A 1068 13.59 -33.52 -38.77
C PRO A 1068 13.04 -33.90 -40.14
N SER A 1069 12.69 -35.18 -40.28
CA SER A 1069 11.83 -35.69 -41.34
C SER A 1069 10.44 -35.07 -41.13
N GLY A 1070 10.32 -33.78 -41.48
CA GLY A 1070 9.10 -33.17 -41.99
C GLY A 1070 9.27 -33.03 -43.49
N GLU A 1071 8.17 -33.08 -44.24
CA GLU A 1071 8.07 -33.16 -45.70
C GLU A 1071 8.63 -31.93 -46.48
N ASP A 1072 9.61 -31.22 -45.94
CA ASP A 1072 9.99 -29.84 -46.31
C ASP A 1072 11.35 -29.72 -47.01
N THR A 1073 11.74 -30.72 -47.81
CA THR A 1073 12.93 -30.63 -48.70
C THR A 1073 12.66 -31.17 -50.11
N LYS A 1074 11.50 -30.85 -50.68
CA LYS A 1074 11.25 -30.99 -52.12
C LYS A 1074 11.13 -29.62 -52.79
N GLY A 1075 12.24 -28.93 -52.98
CA GLY A 1075 12.19 -27.62 -53.66
C GLY A 1075 13.49 -26.85 -53.84
N VAL A 1076 14.66 -27.48 -53.72
CA VAL A 1076 15.93 -26.86 -54.12
C VAL A 1076 16.30 -27.37 -55.50
N SER A 1077 16.54 -26.44 -56.42
CA SER A 1077 17.05 -26.70 -57.78
C SER A 1077 18.20 -27.71 -57.73
N LEU A 1078 18.11 -28.77 -58.54
CA LEU A 1078 18.96 -29.96 -58.56
C LEU A 1078 20.42 -29.71 -59.02
N CYS A 1079 20.94 -28.49 -58.95
CA CYS A 1079 22.15 -28.12 -59.69
C CYS A 1079 23.33 -27.58 -58.87
N ASP A 1080 23.20 -27.11 -57.61
CA ASP A 1080 24.31 -26.35 -57.00
C ASP A 1080 24.91 -26.82 -55.65
N GLU A 1081 24.37 -27.77 -54.89
CA GLU A 1081 25.02 -28.14 -53.61
C GLU A 1081 24.93 -29.63 -53.24
N ILE A 1082 25.81 -30.46 -53.81
CA ILE A 1082 26.26 -31.70 -53.16
C ILE A 1082 27.51 -31.33 -52.33
N THR A 1083 27.29 -30.74 -51.16
CA THR A 1083 28.34 -30.20 -50.25
C THR A 1083 28.92 -31.26 -49.31
N GLY A 1084 28.51 -32.52 -49.42
CA GLY A 1084 28.82 -33.56 -48.43
C GLY A 1084 30.21 -34.18 -48.48
N TYR A 1085 31.00 -33.95 -49.52
CA TYR A 1085 32.35 -34.51 -49.68
C TYR A 1085 33.47 -33.48 -49.48
N ASN A 1086 33.12 -32.23 -49.13
CA ASN A 1086 34.10 -31.14 -48.97
C ASN A 1086 35.18 -31.47 -47.92
N TYR A 1087 34.86 -32.25 -46.89
CA TYR A 1087 35.83 -32.70 -45.88
C TYR A 1087 36.97 -33.58 -46.42
N LEU A 1088 36.81 -34.12 -47.63
CA LEU A 1088 37.84 -34.84 -48.39
C LEU A 1088 38.51 -33.93 -49.43
N LEU A 1089 37.72 -33.13 -50.16
CA LEU A 1089 38.18 -32.33 -51.29
C LEU A 1089 38.92 -31.05 -50.88
N ASP A 1090 38.64 -30.50 -49.70
CA ASP A 1090 39.27 -29.27 -49.19
C ASP A 1090 40.59 -29.56 -48.42
N MET A 1091 41.09 -30.80 -48.46
CA MET A 1091 42.33 -31.15 -47.79
C MET A 1091 43.54 -30.48 -48.48
N PRO A 1092 44.44 -29.82 -47.72
CA PRO A 1092 45.65 -29.24 -48.28
C PRO A 1092 46.53 -30.30 -48.94
N ILE A 1093 47.22 -29.96 -50.04
CA ILE A 1093 48.13 -30.87 -50.75
C ILE A 1093 49.23 -31.43 -49.82
N SER A 1094 49.67 -30.63 -48.83
CA SER A 1094 50.61 -31.06 -47.80
C SER A 1094 50.12 -32.21 -46.91
N SER A 1095 48.83 -32.57 -46.98
CA SER A 1095 48.23 -33.67 -46.21
C SER A 1095 48.37 -35.04 -46.90
N PHE A 1096 48.77 -35.08 -48.18
CA PHE A 1096 48.97 -36.33 -48.94
C PHE A 1096 50.32 -36.98 -48.59
N THR A 1097 50.48 -37.39 -47.33
CA THR A 1097 51.68 -38.07 -46.83
C THR A 1097 51.33 -39.33 -46.05
N GLN A 1098 52.25 -40.30 -46.01
CA GLN A 1098 52.07 -41.52 -45.24
C GLN A 1098 51.86 -41.23 -43.74
N GLU A 1099 52.58 -40.25 -43.19
CA GLU A 1099 52.44 -39.79 -41.81
C GLU A 1099 50.99 -39.35 -41.49
N LYS A 1100 50.29 -38.74 -42.46
CA LYS A 1100 48.91 -38.30 -42.26
C LYS A 1100 47.92 -39.46 -42.25
N ILE A 1101 48.18 -40.51 -43.05
CA ILE A 1101 47.41 -41.77 -43.01
C ILE A 1101 47.59 -42.44 -41.65
N ASP A 1102 48.83 -42.55 -41.17
CA ASP A 1102 49.14 -43.18 -39.88
C ASP A 1102 48.51 -42.39 -38.71
N GLN A 1103 48.54 -41.05 -38.76
CA GLN A 1103 47.81 -40.19 -37.82
C GLN A 1103 46.29 -40.46 -37.84
N CYS A 1104 45.68 -40.61 -39.03
CA CYS A 1104 44.26 -40.93 -39.13
C CYS A 1104 43.95 -42.31 -38.51
N LEU A 1105 44.81 -43.31 -38.73
CA LEU A 1105 44.65 -44.65 -38.15
C LEU A 1105 44.79 -44.64 -36.62
N GLU A 1106 45.73 -43.86 -36.07
CA GLU A 1106 45.87 -43.67 -34.63
C GLU A 1106 44.63 -42.99 -34.04
N GLU A 1107 44.12 -41.92 -34.68
CA GLU A 1107 42.89 -41.25 -34.25
C GLU A 1107 41.65 -42.17 -34.33
N ILE A 1108 41.58 -43.06 -35.32
CA ILE A 1108 40.53 -44.09 -35.41
C ILE A 1108 40.60 -45.05 -34.22
N ALA A 1109 41.81 -45.50 -33.85
CA ALA A 1109 41.98 -46.40 -32.70
C ALA A 1109 41.54 -45.73 -31.39
N ILE A 1110 41.93 -44.46 -31.18
CA ILE A 1110 41.50 -43.66 -30.02
C ILE A 1110 39.98 -43.49 -30.02
N ASN A 1111 39.38 -43.12 -31.14
CA ASN A 1111 37.93 -42.93 -31.25
C ASN A 1111 37.16 -44.24 -31.01
N ARG A 1112 37.63 -45.39 -31.53
CA ARG A 1112 37.04 -46.71 -31.23
C ARG A 1112 37.06 -47.03 -29.74
N GLN A 1113 38.12 -46.65 -29.02
CA GLN A 1113 38.18 -46.81 -27.58
C GLN A 1113 37.17 -45.88 -26.87
N GLU A 1114 37.04 -44.63 -27.31
CA GLU A 1114 36.04 -43.68 -26.79
C GLU A 1114 34.60 -44.18 -27.00
N ILE A 1115 34.28 -44.75 -28.17
CA ILE A 1115 32.98 -45.37 -28.45
C ILE A 1115 32.70 -46.50 -27.47
N ARG A 1116 33.63 -47.46 -27.32
CA ARG A 1116 33.46 -48.59 -26.38
C ARG A 1116 33.25 -48.13 -24.94
N LEU A 1117 34.00 -47.11 -24.51
CA LEU A 1117 33.86 -46.53 -23.17
C LEU A 1117 32.49 -45.87 -22.98
N LEU A 1118 31.97 -45.18 -24.00
CA LEU A 1118 30.67 -44.52 -23.92
C LEU A 1118 29.51 -45.52 -24.01
N GLU A 1119 29.63 -46.57 -24.83
CA GLU A 1119 28.64 -47.66 -24.92
C GLU A 1119 28.44 -48.35 -23.57
N GLY A 1120 29.56 -48.63 -22.87
CA GLY A 1120 29.56 -49.27 -21.56
C GLY A 1120 29.04 -48.43 -20.39
N LYS A 1121 28.85 -47.12 -20.56
CA LYS A 1121 28.29 -46.23 -19.52
C LYS A 1121 26.76 -46.15 -19.63
N SER A 1122 26.04 -46.29 -18.53
CA SER A 1122 24.62 -45.99 -18.49
C SER A 1122 24.36 -44.47 -18.53
N PRO A 1123 23.15 -44.02 -18.93
CA PRO A 1123 22.76 -42.60 -18.81
C PRO A 1123 22.92 -42.05 -17.39
N THR A 1124 22.68 -42.88 -16.37
CA THR A 1124 22.87 -42.52 -14.95
C THR A 1124 24.35 -42.37 -14.59
N ASP A 1125 25.27 -43.15 -15.15
CA ASP A 1125 26.72 -42.99 -14.91
C ASP A 1125 27.25 -41.67 -15.50
N LEU A 1126 26.72 -41.28 -16.67
CA LEU A 1126 27.03 -39.99 -17.29
C LEU A 1126 26.54 -38.84 -16.41
N TRP A 1127 25.34 -38.97 -15.85
CA TRP A 1127 24.78 -37.96 -14.96
C TRP A 1127 25.55 -37.87 -13.64
N ASP A 1128 25.91 -39.00 -13.03
CA ASP A 1128 26.69 -39.01 -11.79
C ASP A 1128 28.06 -38.34 -11.97
N THR A 1129 28.73 -38.59 -13.11
CA THR A 1129 29.98 -37.92 -13.48
C THR A 1129 29.81 -36.40 -13.56
N ASP A 1130 28.74 -35.93 -14.19
CA ASP A 1130 28.45 -34.50 -14.31
C ASP A 1130 28.13 -33.85 -12.94
N LEU A 1131 27.40 -34.56 -12.07
CA LEU A 1131 27.09 -34.09 -10.72
C LEU A 1131 28.34 -33.96 -9.86
N GLU A 1132 29.31 -34.89 -9.95
CA GLU A 1132 30.59 -34.78 -9.24
C GLU A 1132 31.43 -33.61 -9.76
N ASN A 1133 31.46 -33.39 -11.08
CA ASN A 1133 32.14 -32.24 -11.67
C ASN A 1133 31.53 -30.91 -11.20
N LEU A 1134 30.19 -30.82 -11.18
CA LEU A 1134 29.47 -29.66 -10.69
C LEU A 1134 29.73 -29.42 -9.20
N LYS A 1135 29.71 -30.49 -8.38
CA LYS A 1135 30.00 -30.43 -6.95
C LYS A 1135 31.42 -29.90 -6.68
N TYR A 1136 32.41 -30.36 -7.44
CA TYR A 1136 33.79 -29.88 -7.34
C TYR A 1136 33.91 -28.39 -7.68
N GLU A 1137 33.36 -27.95 -8.81
CA GLU A 1137 33.42 -26.53 -9.21
C GLU A 1137 32.61 -25.63 -8.27
N TRP A 1138 31.49 -26.12 -7.74
CA TRP A 1138 30.74 -25.41 -6.70
C TRP A 1138 31.59 -25.19 -5.44
N GLN A 1139 32.23 -26.24 -4.91
CA GLN A 1139 33.10 -26.13 -3.73
C GLN A 1139 34.28 -25.19 -3.98
N LYS A 1140 34.87 -25.22 -5.17
CA LYS A 1140 35.91 -24.27 -5.60
C LYS A 1140 35.41 -22.83 -5.64
N SER A 1141 34.19 -22.59 -6.10
CA SER A 1141 33.57 -21.26 -6.13
C SER A 1141 33.24 -20.72 -4.72
N VAL A 1142 33.01 -21.61 -3.75
CA VAL A 1142 32.72 -21.24 -2.35
C VAL A 1142 34.00 -21.00 -1.56
N ASN A 1143 35.05 -21.80 -1.80
CA ASN A 1143 36.31 -21.77 -1.04
C ASN A 1143 37.41 -20.91 -1.69
N GLY A 1144 37.25 -20.49 -2.94
CA GLY A 1144 38.22 -19.65 -3.64
C GLY A 1144 38.18 -18.18 -3.19
N PRO A 1145 39.31 -17.45 -3.24
CA PRO A 1145 39.32 -16.01 -2.96
C PRO A 1145 38.40 -15.29 -3.95
N TYR A 1146 37.54 -14.42 -3.41
CA TYR A 1146 36.64 -13.58 -4.19
C TYR A 1146 37.47 -12.71 -5.15
N LYS A 1147 37.41 -12.97 -6.47
CA LYS A 1147 38.19 -12.25 -7.51
C LYS A 1147 37.74 -10.78 -7.73
N GLY A 1148 37.06 -10.18 -6.76
CA GLY A 1148 36.41 -8.87 -6.88
C GLY A 1148 37.27 -7.67 -6.48
N THR A 1149 38.46 -7.87 -5.92
CA THR A 1149 39.38 -6.79 -5.55
C THR A 1149 40.81 -7.27 -5.75
N GLU A 1150 41.65 -6.39 -6.31
CA GLU A 1150 43.07 -6.56 -6.66
C GLU A 1150 43.36 -7.05 -8.09
N THR A 1151 43.37 -6.09 -9.02
CA THR A 1151 44.37 -6.08 -10.09
C THR A 1151 45.42 -5.05 -9.74
N GLU A 1152 46.53 -5.50 -9.17
CA GLU A 1152 47.89 -5.15 -9.60
C GLU A 1152 48.86 -6.18 -9.00
N VAL A 1153 49.83 -6.60 -9.82
CA VAL A 1153 50.89 -7.58 -9.52
C VAL A 1153 50.47 -9.07 -9.55
N LYS A 1154 50.52 -9.66 -10.76
CA LYS A 1154 51.26 -10.92 -11.05
C LYS A 1154 51.13 -11.28 -12.55
N ALA A 1155 51.76 -10.48 -13.39
CA ALA A 1155 52.20 -10.90 -14.71
C ALA A 1155 53.59 -11.52 -14.58
N GLN A 1156 53.66 -12.74 -14.03
CA GLN A 1156 54.80 -13.66 -14.04
C GLN A 1156 54.38 -14.89 -13.23
N ASN A 1157 53.74 -15.85 -13.90
CA ASN A 1157 53.66 -17.28 -13.54
C ASN A 1157 52.70 -18.06 -14.47
N SER A 1158 52.55 -17.64 -15.72
CA SER A 1158 51.79 -18.37 -16.75
C SER A 1158 52.66 -19.38 -17.51
N THR A 1159 53.35 -20.27 -16.80
CA THR A 1159 54.17 -21.31 -17.46
C THR A 1159 54.19 -22.67 -16.74
N GLN A 1160 53.28 -22.95 -15.79
CA GLN A 1160 53.29 -24.25 -15.07
C GLN A 1160 51.96 -25.02 -14.95
N LEU A 1161 50.88 -24.65 -15.65
CA LEU A 1161 49.59 -25.36 -15.53
C LEU A 1161 49.09 -26.06 -16.81
N ARG A 1162 49.99 -26.42 -17.74
CA ARG A 1162 49.65 -27.18 -18.96
C ARG A 1162 50.04 -28.67 -18.94
N LYS A 1163 50.42 -29.25 -17.80
CA LYS A 1163 50.79 -30.67 -17.69
C LYS A 1163 50.03 -31.41 -16.58
N LEU A 1164 48.73 -31.63 -16.78
CA LEU A 1164 47.97 -32.68 -16.08
C LEU A 1164 46.98 -33.34 -17.07
N ARG A 1165 47.52 -33.97 -18.11
CA ARG A 1165 46.85 -35.02 -18.91
C ARG A 1165 47.91 -35.97 -19.48
N LYS A 1166 48.23 -37.04 -18.74
CA LYS A 1166 48.56 -38.42 -19.15
C LYS A 1166 49.17 -39.19 -17.93
N PRO A 1167 48.96 -40.51 -17.81
CA PRO A 1167 49.38 -41.29 -16.64
C PRO A 1167 50.88 -41.66 -16.66
N GLN A 1168 51.40 -41.95 -15.47
CA GLN A 1168 52.81 -42.06 -15.08
C GLN A 1168 53.62 -43.20 -15.73
N SER A 1169 54.93 -42.96 -15.90
CA SER A 1169 55.99 -43.96 -15.92
C SER A 1169 57.14 -43.49 -15.00
N LYS A 1170 57.60 -44.38 -14.12
CA LYS A 1170 58.60 -44.15 -13.05
C LYS A 1170 60.05 -44.15 -13.58
N ARG A 1171 60.91 -43.26 -13.06
CA ARG A 1171 62.25 -43.61 -12.48
C ARG A 1171 63.03 -42.39 -11.94
N ILE A 1172 63.33 -42.46 -10.63
CA ILE A 1172 64.62 -42.29 -9.91
C ILE A 1172 65.45 -40.97 -10.08
N LEU A 1173 65.61 -40.28 -8.93
CA LEU A 1173 66.54 -39.18 -8.50
C LEU A 1173 68.05 -39.59 -8.62
N PRO A 1174 69.10 -38.71 -8.47
CA PRO A 1174 69.22 -37.62 -7.48
C PRO A 1174 70.11 -36.36 -7.79
N GLN A 1175 70.05 -35.39 -6.85
CA GLN A 1175 71.07 -34.44 -6.31
C GLN A 1175 71.97 -33.61 -7.27
N ASP A 1176 72.29 -32.32 -7.09
CA ASP A 1176 72.81 -31.64 -5.89
C ASP A 1176 72.91 -30.10 -6.08
N SER A 1177 72.77 -29.32 -4.99
CA SER A 1177 73.64 -28.20 -4.50
C SER A 1177 73.98 -26.99 -5.43
N SER A 1178 74.25 -25.73 -5.04
CA SER A 1178 74.44 -24.98 -3.79
C SER A 1178 74.49 -23.46 -4.11
N SER A 1179 74.34 -22.63 -3.05
CA SER A 1179 75.09 -21.38 -2.73
C SER A 1179 75.04 -20.09 -3.58
N LYS A 1180 74.35 -19.08 -3.01
CA LYS A 1180 74.86 -17.80 -2.42
C LYS A 1180 75.77 -16.82 -3.21
N ALA A 1181 75.38 -15.53 -3.04
CA ALA A 1181 76.18 -14.29 -2.85
C ALA A 1181 76.88 -13.69 -4.09
N SER A 1182 77.09 -12.39 -4.28
CA SER A 1182 76.80 -11.12 -3.58
C SER A 1182 77.24 -9.95 -4.51
N ASP A 1183 76.93 -8.70 -4.11
CA ASP A 1183 77.72 -7.46 -4.32
C ASP A 1183 77.38 -6.44 -5.44
N MET A 1184 76.87 -5.26 -4.99
CA MET A 1184 77.52 -3.92 -4.93
C MET A 1184 78.13 -3.33 -6.25
N LEU A 1185 78.00 -2.06 -6.70
CA LEU A 1185 77.94 -0.71 -6.08
C LEU A 1185 77.72 0.42 -7.15
N LYS A 1186 77.13 1.55 -6.71
CA LYS A 1186 77.52 3.00 -6.85
C LYS A 1186 77.37 3.92 -8.09
N TYR A 1187 76.97 5.16 -7.72
CA TYR A 1187 77.25 6.55 -8.21
C TYR A 1187 76.63 7.01 -9.56
N SER A 1188 76.19 8.26 -9.77
CA SER A 1188 76.69 9.57 -9.31
C SER A 1188 75.62 10.69 -9.21
N SER A 1189 76.05 11.83 -8.66
CA SER A 1189 75.39 13.12 -8.37
C SER A 1189 75.36 14.10 -9.56
N ASP A 1190 74.42 15.06 -9.56
CA ASP A 1190 74.63 16.52 -9.41
C ASP A 1190 73.57 17.46 -10.04
N ASN A 1191 73.26 18.48 -9.23
CA ASN A 1191 72.53 19.76 -9.33
C ASN A 1191 72.22 20.43 -10.70
N VAL A 1192 71.11 21.21 -10.76
CA VAL A 1192 71.07 22.70 -10.77
C VAL A 1192 69.61 23.23 -10.89
N THR A 1193 69.44 24.46 -10.41
CA THR A 1193 68.30 25.27 -9.93
C THR A 1193 67.34 25.91 -10.97
N SER A 1194 66.10 26.23 -10.59
CA SER A 1194 65.60 27.63 -10.35
C SER A 1194 64.06 27.85 -10.40
N ARG A 1195 63.54 28.40 -9.29
CA ARG A 1195 62.46 29.41 -9.03
C ARG A 1195 61.15 29.49 -9.87
N GLY A 1196 60.01 29.60 -9.16
CA GLY A 1196 58.81 30.28 -9.69
C GLY A 1196 57.46 30.23 -8.95
N ARG A 1197 57.39 30.71 -7.69
CA ARG A 1197 56.25 31.32 -6.93
C ARG A 1197 54.80 30.77 -6.98
N VAL A 1198 54.27 30.58 -5.76
CA VAL A 1198 52.87 30.52 -5.32
C VAL A 1198 52.39 31.92 -4.92
N ILE A 1199 51.13 32.32 -5.23
CA ILE A 1199 50.24 33.16 -4.35
C ILE A 1199 48.75 32.83 -4.64
N ILE A 1200 47.98 32.69 -3.56
CA ILE A 1200 46.52 32.50 -3.43
C ILE A 1200 45.82 33.87 -3.35
N VAL A 1201 44.54 34.00 -3.79
CA VAL A 1201 43.41 34.71 -3.12
C VAL A 1201 42.16 34.74 -4.04
N THR A 1202 41.01 34.33 -3.50
CA THR A 1202 39.62 34.42 -4.02
C THR A 1202 38.94 35.74 -3.56
N PRO A 1203 37.62 35.98 -3.71
CA PRO A 1203 36.68 35.88 -4.84
C PRO A 1203 35.96 37.24 -5.12
N TRP A 1204 35.18 37.36 -6.20
CA TRP A 1204 34.10 38.37 -6.25
C TRP A 1204 32.91 37.95 -7.12
N SER A 1205 31.75 38.37 -6.63
CA SER A 1205 30.36 38.15 -7.04
C SER A 1205 29.80 39.29 -7.89
N ALA A 1206 28.82 39.02 -8.77
CA ALA A 1206 27.57 39.80 -8.99
C ALA A 1206 26.80 39.17 -10.20
N GLN A 1207 25.52 38.77 -10.12
CA GLN A 1207 24.26 39.57 -10.06
C GLN A 1207 24.04 40.42 -11.32
N TYR A 1208 22.88 40.58 -11.97
CA TYR A 1208 21.42 40.34 -11.78
C TYR A 1208 20.84 40.14 -13.22
N SER A 1209 19.61 39.67 -13.50
CA SER A 1209 18.28 39.92 -12.93
C SER A 1209 17.29 38.84 -13.36
#